data_AF-A0A9E3NSQ1-F1
#
_entry.id   AF-A0A9E3NSQ1-F1
#
_cell.length_a   1.000
_cell.length_b   1.000
_cell.length_c   1.000
_cell.angle_alpha   90.00
_cell.angle_beta   90.00
_cell.angle_gamma   90.00
#
_symmetry.space_group_name_H-M   'P 1'
#
loop_
_entity.id
_entity.type
_entity.pdbx_description
1 polymer ?
#
loop_
_entity_poly.entity_id
_entity_poly.type
_entity_poly.pdbx_seq_one_letter_code
_entity_poly.pdbx_strand_id
1 'polypeptide(L)'
;MWASLSLFVLFVIGACGIDTAPDGLRKTPPGNGPIVKFDVAHRPLPDVPLPNDVATFADPTSRTGRRINVSLVAPTYMERRAREDFTSMEGWGVSSPISVSFERAPGADPREAAIDLDDVASRMQGDEHDLSNDPIYVVNLKTGLPVFLDVGNGHYPVTLRDPHRYFPNDPKVAQNNLSFETVEEGAGLPQSAYTPALDTDFDGVLDHPNTLGTRGIPGVDDVLTWYERESDTLIVRPVLPLEEKTEYAVVLTDRLRGGNRQPVRSPFEAIHHPAQRQGVGRLLDILRDNRLANYYGDIAGTGLDRVAFAWTFTTQPTHEDMRLLRDGLYGKGPFARFKDAFPPIMEARRLAGPKPQNEEQPADWRAQPSCAARASTRSPYVMKVNDPDIRESFRTLFEQAFNLDPGDLDAVSRAFEHIDHLVVGTFKSPYLMGDPASRDPDTRFHLDFKTGQGDVRTDEIGWFLAVPKAKGPMKPPFPVAFWGHGVTGHSDEVLFYAGDYARQGIALFGYNNPGHGFVFSESDRALASGRLSLNCLVPFLGAFEGGRAHDLNGDGKPDSGWFWWTAHIFHTRDNVRQGILDGMQAVRILRTFDGRQGTQDFDGDGKNELAGDFDADGVPDVGGPNVPYFAAGESLGGIMSGIQGGIEPYMIAAAPMSGGGSLALDVGFRSYGVVESVTGQTLGPIVFAVPSEERPDEDDVDRMGTRCAPGHRTVRLHVNEGIKNHELEIACLPPNELAEKMTVVVTNLANGEVRCARTGGDGRFRVPIPSSANDRIDVQIYGAPDVVESYDGCKIVGEPPIGRRINTFEQAALKPIDVATPDTNECTEAAGCQQWRDVFYPVGSPLVMPNEGFGFQRQSPAFRRFRDLAQAAFDPADPVVYAPYYMLKPLFDENGNAVPPHALLNINTVGDNFVQVSAGLSFARAAGALPFLPPSAALRYPEYADYATPQELYDRLGRKTPMQFLIDKAVVEGIARLGRTSAGPACAPNYAPNATLCTRTVTIDPQICKNALYDADWVSEGGLPFDQPHPDTPLRLARLANARVGDERTLAKAWEPRLRGVPFAPDETAWSATERVVGLLNHYLTPQGQHTWDVGDSCRKWDFATYGNALTARFFATEGRDIYYLSHPRTHGCLATGTCDFMK
;
A
#
# COMPACT_ATOMS: atom_id res chain seq x y z
N MET A 1 45.14 -50.78 -46.18
CA MET A 1 44.67 -49.56 -45.49
C MET A 1 43.15 -49.41 -45.66
N TRP A 2 42.38 -50.45 -45.30
CA TRP A 2 40.91 -50.56 -45.34
C TRP A 2 40.45 -51.65 -44.34
N ALA A 3 40.92 -51.57 -43.09
CA ALA A 3 40.54 -52.54 -42.04
C ALA A 3 40.55 -51.98 -40.61
N SER A 4 40.78 -50.67 -40.43
CA SER A 4 40.85 -50.04 -39.10
C SER A 4 39.74 -49.02 -38.82
N LEU A 5 38.76 -48.87 -39.73
CA LEU A 5 37.67 -47.91 -39.57
C LEU A 5 36.36 -48.53 -39.03
N SER A 6 36.24 -49.87 -39.02
CA SER A 6 34.99 -50.54 -38.65
C SER A 6 34.79 -50.73 -37.14
N LEU A 7 35.83 -50.52 -36.31
CA LEU A 7 35.70 -50.65 -34.85
C LEU A 7 35.38 -49.32 -34.14
N PHE A 8 35.56 -48.17 -34.81
CA PHE A 8 35.29 -46.85 -34.20
C PHE A 8 33.84 -46.39 -34.37
N VAL A 9 33.11 -46.95 -35.35
CA VAL A 9 31.68 -46.62 -35.58
C VAL A 9 30.76 -47.39 -34.62
N LEU A 10 31.21 -48.49 -34.01
CA LEU A 10 30.42 -49.28 -33.06
C LEU A 10 30.46 -48.76 -31.61
N PHE A 11 31.34 -47.82 -31.27
CA PHE A 11 31.36 -47.17 -29.95
C PHE A 11 30.69 -45.79 -29.90
N VAL A 12 30.24 -45.25 -31.05
CA VAL A 12 29.57 -43.92 -31.12
C VAL A 12 28.04 -44.03 -31.23
N ILE A 13 27.47 -45.24 -31.41
CA ILE A 13 26.01 -45.46 -31.45
C ILE A 13 25.45 -45.85 -30.06
N GLY A 14 26.28 -45.89 -29.02
CA GLY A 14 25.89 -46.24 -27.64
C GLY A 14 25.59 -45.06 -26.69
N ALA A 15 25.52 -43.82 -27.18
CA ALA A 15 25.35 -42.63 -26.32
C ALA A 15 24.32 -41.60 -26.82
N CYS A 16 23.42 -41.98 -27.73
CA CYS A 16 22.17 -41.26 -27.95
C CYS A 16 21.04 -42.11 -27.37
N GLY A 17 20.98 -42.19 -26.04
CA GLY A 17 19.72 -42.49 -25.38
C GLY A 17 18.74 -41.42 -25.81
N ILE A 18 17.66 -41.82 -26.47
CA ILE A 18 16.50 -40.98 -26.73
C ILE A 18 16.15 -40.31 -25.39
N ASP A 19 16.11 -38.98 -25.33
CA ASP A 19 15.62 -38.21 -24.19
C ASP A 19 14.14 -38.58 -23.96
N THR A 20 13.90 -39.71 -23.28
CA THR A 20 12.59 -40.03 -22.75
C THR A 20 12.37 -39.10 -21.57
N ALA A 21 11.30 -38.31 -21.60
CA ALA A 21 10.88 -37.52 -20.44
C ALA A 21 10.89 -38.44 -19.20
N PRO A 22 11.41 -37.97 -18.05
CA PRO A 22 11.48 -38.79 -16.85
C PRO A 22 10.09 -39.35 -16.50
N ASP A 23 10.02 -40.63 -16.14
CA ASP A 23 8.77 -41.22 -15.63
C ASP A 23 8.21 -40.36 -14.49
N GLY A 24 6.88 -40.29 -14.36
CA GLY A 24 6.22 -39.61 -13.23
C GLY A 24 6.49 -40.31 -11.89
N LEU A 25 6.38 -39.60 -10.76
CA LEU A 25 6.48 -40.22 -9.43
C LEU A 25 5.23 -41.00 -9.06
N ARG A 26 4.06 -40.56 -9.55
CA ARG A 26 2.76 -41.23 -9.44
C ARG A 26 1.95 -40.95 -10.70
N LYS A 27 1.32 -41.99 -11.27
CA LYS A 27 0.39 -41.84 -12.39
C LYS A 27 -0.89 -41.13 -11.95
N THR A 28 -1.42 -40.29 -12.81
CA THR A 28 -2.73 -39.66 -12.63
C THR A 28 -3.81 -40.74 -12.49
N PRO A 29 -4.56 -40.77 -11.38
CA PRO A 29 -5.63 -41.75 -11.22
C PRO A 29 -6.69 -41.68 -12.34
N PRO A 30 -7.29 -42.81 -12.73
CA PRO A 30 -8.42 -42.80 -13.64
C PRO A 30 -9.63 -42.10 -12.99
N GLY A 31 -10.43 -41.41 -13.79
CA GLY A 31 -11.63 -40.72 -13.30
C GLY A 31 -12.13 -39.65 -14.27
N ASN A 32 -13.30 -39.09 -13.99
CA ASN A 32 -13.94 -38.06 -14.81
C ASN A 32 -14.17 -36.76 -14.01
N GLY A 33 -13.36 -36.49 -12.99
CA GLY A 33 -13.40 -35.21 -12.28
C GLY A 33 -12.80 -34.06 -13.10
N PRO A 34 -12.88 -32.82 -12.57
CA PRO A 34 -12.33 -31.63 -13.23
C PRO A 34 -10.83 -31.76 -13.50
N ILE A 35 -10.32 -31.18 -14.58
CA ILE A 35 -8.91 -31.25 -14.97
C ILE A 35 -8.26 -29.89 -14.73
N VAL A 36 -7.07 -29.84 -14.13
CA VAL A 36 -6.33 -28.57 -13.99
C VAL A 36 -5.96 -28.04 -15.38
N LYS A 37 -6.28 -26.77 -15.66
CA LYS A 37 -5.88 -26.10 -16.91
C LYS A 37 -4.37 -25.91 -16.95
N PHE A 38 -3.75 -26.19 -18.09
CA PHE A 38 -2.32 -26.02 -18.28
C PHE A 38 -1.98 -25.71 -19.74
N ASP A 39 -2.08 -24.43 -20.11
CA ASP A 39 -1.74 -23.91 -21.43
C ASP A 39 -0.66 -22.82 -21.32
N VAL A 40 0.59 -23.21 -21.61
CA VAL A 40 1.74 -22.29 -21.65
C VAL A 40 1.74 -21.37 -22.88
N ALA A 41 0.96 -21.70 -23.90
CA ALA A 41 0.87 -20.95 -25.15
C ALA A 41 -0.28 -19.94 -25.15
N HIS A 42 -1.17 -19.99 -24.14
CA HIS A 42 -2.25 -19.01 -23.97
C HIS A 42 -1.69 -17.58 -24.00
N ARG A 43 -2.47 -16.69 -24.61
CA ARG A 43 -2.13 -15.27 -24.80
C ARG A 43 -3.24 -14.40 -24.22
N PRO A 44 -2.90 -13.25 -23.63
CA PRO A 44 -1.56 -12.65 -23.63
C PRO A 44 -0.64 -13.16 -22.50
N LEU A 45 -1.17 -13.97 -21.56
CA LEU A 45 -0.44 -14.66 -20.49
C LEU A 45 -0.78 -16.16 -20.48
N PRO A 46 0.12 -17.05 -20.03
CA PRO A 46 -0.17 -18.48 -19.84
C PRO A 46 -1.39 -18.74 -18.94
N ASP A 47 -2.17 -19.78 -19.26
CA ASP A 47 -3.23 -20.31 -18.40
C ASP A 47 -2.72 -21.57 -17.68
N VAL A 48 -1.91 -21.35 -16.65
CA VAL A 48 -1.32 -22.38 -15.80
C VAL A 48 -1.57 -22.01 -14.34
N PRO A 49 -1.47 -22.95 -13.39
CA PRO A 49 -1.46 -22.61 -11.98
C PRO A 49 -0.34 -21.59 -11.72
N LEU A 50 -0.62 -20.54 -10.95
CA LEU A 50 0.36 -19.50 -10.59
C LEU A 50 0.36 -19.30 -9.08
N PRO A 51 1.51 -19.07 -8.44
CA PRO A 51 2.87 -19.12 -8.97
C PRO A 51 3.30 -20.55 -9.37
N ASN A 52 4.19 -20.69 -10.37
CA ASN A 52 4.67 -21.99 -10.83
C ASN A 52 6.05 -21.91 -11.49
N ASP A 53 6.96 -22.76 -11.05
CA ASP A 53 8.33 -22.87 -11.54
C ASP A 53 8.46 -23.27 -13.02
N VAL A 54 7.43 -23.85 -13.63
CA VAL A 54 7.39 -24.09 -15.09
C VAL A 54 7.29 -22.76 -15.87
N ALA A 55 6.70 -21.73 -15.27
CA ALA A 55 6.65 -20.37 -15.82
C ALA A 55 7.89 -19.54 -15.40
N THR A 56 9.04 -20.19 -15.20
CA THR A 56 10.34 -19.55 -14.94
C THR A 56 11.38 -20.02 -15.94
N PHE A 57 12.46 -19.26 -16.10
CA PHE A 57 13.66 -19.71 -16.79
C PHE A 57 14.83 -19.79 -15.81
N ALA A 58 15.76 -20.71 -16.06
CA ALA A 58 16.96 -20.85 -15.24
C ALA A 58 17.93 -19.69 -15.53
N ASP A 59 18.41 -19.04 -14.47
CA ASP A 59 19.38 -17.96 -14.57
C ASP A 59 20.39 -18.05 -13.40
N PRO A 60 21.64 -18.48 -13.64
CA PRO A 60 22.66 -18.60 -12.60
C PRO A 60 23.10 -17.24 -12.03
N THR A 61 22.81 -16.13 -12.73
CA THR A 61 23.09 -14.79 -12.21
C THR A 61 22.10 -14.40 -11.10
N SER A 62 20.89 -14.98 -11.09
CA SER A 62 19.91 -14.74 -10.02
C SER A 62 20.22 -15.50 -8.72
N ARG A 63 19.82 -14.95 -7.56
CA ARG A 63 20.05 -15.52 -6.21
C ARG A 63 19.27 -16.81 -5.94
N THR A 64 18.16 -17.04 -6.64
CA THR A 64 17.37 -18.27 -6.56
C THR A 64 17.71 -19.26 -7.68
N GLY A 65 18.52 -18.84 -8.67
CA GLY A 65 18.83 -19.62 -9.87
C GLY A 65 17.75 -19.55 -10.95
N ARG A 66 16.72 -18.70 -10.79
CA ARG A 66 15.57 -18.59 -11.69
C ARG A 66 15.05 -17.15 -11.78
N ARG A 67 14.36 -16.86 -12.88
CA ARG A 67 13.58 -15.64 -13.07
C ARG A 67 12.22 -15.95 -13.69
N ILE A 68 11.23 -15.10 -13.42
CA ILE A 68 9.89 -15.26 -13.98
C ILE A 68 9.96 -15.13 -15.52
N ASN A 69 9.26 -16.02 -16.22
CA ASN A 69 9.14 -15.98 -17.67
C ASN A 69 7.79 -15.36 -18.06
N VAL A 70 7.82 -14.22 -18.74
CA VAL A 70 6.62 -13.47 -19.16
C VAL A 70 6.71 -13.12 -20.64
N SER A 71 5.59 -13.19 -21.35
CA SER A 71 5.50 -12.78 -22.77
C SER A 71 5.67 -11.26 -22.90
N LEU A 72 6.64 -10.79 -23.68
CA LEU A 72 6.83 -9.35 -23.93
C LEU A 72 5.85 -8.75 -24.97
N VAL A 73 5.00 -9.59 -25.58
CA VAL A 73 3.92 -9.13 -26.45
C VAL A 73 2.84 -8.50 -25.58
N ALA A 74 2.62 -7.20 -25.72
CA ALA A 74 1.61 -6.45 -24.99
C ALA A 74 1.00 -5.34 -25.88
N PRO A 75 -0.27 -4.96 -25.65
CA PRO A 75 -0.95 -3.90 -26.41
C PRO A 75 -0.35 -2.50 -26.23
N THR A 76 0.22 -2.19 -25.06
CA THR A 76 0.73 -0.85 -24.73
C THR A 76 2.20 -0.87 -24.35
N TYR A 77 2.86 0.29 -24.49
CA TYR A 77 4.20 0.52 -23.96
C TYR A 77 4.28 0.23 -22.45
N MET A 78 3.38 0.83 -21.66
CA MET A 78 3.27 0.60 -20.22
C MET A 78 3.23 -0.88 -19.85
N GLU A 79 2.37 -1.66 -20.52
CA GLU A 79 2.23 -3.08 -20.22
C GLU A 79 3.46 -3.87 -20.66
N ARG A 80 4.00 -3.61 -21.85
CA ARG A 80 5.27 -4.22 -22.28
C ARG A 80 6.37 -3.95 -21.27
N ARG A 81 6.45 -2.71 -20.77
CA ARG A 81 7.46 -2.29 -19.80
C ARG A 81 7.30 -2.99 -18.46
N ALA A 82 6.08 -3.06 -17.93
CA ALA A 82 5.78 -3.81 -16.72
C ALA A 82 6.20 -5.29 -16.87
N ARG A 83 5.91 -5.91 -18.02
CA ARG A 83 6.28 -7.31 -18.32
C ARG A 83 7.79 -7.52 -18.43
N GLU A 84 8.52 -6.59 -19.05
CA GLU A 84 9.99 -6.59 -19.02
C GLU A 84 10.51 -6.61 -17.58
N ASP A 85 9.90 -5.83 -16.70
CA ASP A 85 10.31 -5.73 -15.31
C ASP A 85 9.96 -6.98 -14.49
N PHE A 86 8.83 -7.63 -14.77
CA PHE A 86 8.52 -8.94 -14.21
C PHE A 86 9.61 -9.97 -14.55
N THR A 87 10.26 -9.88 -15.72
CA THR A 87 11.38 -10.79 -16.05
C THR A 87 12.61 -10.57 -15.17
N SER A 88 12.71 -9.42 -14.48
CA SER A 88 13.78 -9.14 -13.51
C SER A 88 13.51 -9.72 -12.11
N MET A 89 12.32 -10.28 -11.85
CA MET A 89 12.03 -10.91 -10.57
C MET A 89 12.75 -12.25 -10.44
N GLU A 90 13.49 -12.42 -9.36
CA GLU A 90 14.28 -13.62 -9.05
C GLU A 90 13.43 -14.73 -8.38
N GLY A 91 12.15 -14.82 -8.72
CA GLY A 91 11.19 -15.74 -8.10
C GLY A 91 9.82 -15.10 -7.93
N TRP A 92 8.90 -15.83 -7.30
CA TRP A 92 7.51 -15.42 -7.09
C TRP A 92 7.31 -14.66 -5.77
N GLY A 93 6.14 -14.04 -5.61
CA GLY A 93 5.74 -13.35 -4.40
C GLY A 93 5.67 -14.24 -3.16
N VAL A 94 5.81 -13.63 -1.99
CA VAL A 94 5.62 -14.22 -0.66
C VAL A 94 4.24 -13.92 -0.06
N SER A 95 3.49 -12.95 -0.59
CA SER A 95 2.15 -12.60 -0.10
C SER A 95 1.06 -12.54 -1.19
N SER A 96 1.46 -12.71 -2.45
CA SER A 96 0.55 -12.77 -3.61
C SER A 96 -0.39 -13.97 -3.56
N PRO A 97 -1.60 -13.88 -4.14
CA PRO A 97 -2.52 -15.01 -4.24
C PRO A 97 -1.94 -16.17 -5.08
N ILE A 98 -2.45 -17.37 -4.80
CA ILE A 98 -2.16 -18.60 -5.52
C ILE A 98 -3.44 -19.00 -6.26
N SER A 99 -3.35 -19.16 -7.58
CA SER A 99 -4.48 -19.43 -8.45
C SER A 99 -4.31 -20.74 -9.22
N VAL A 100 -5.43 -21.45 -9.40
CA VAL A 100 -5.51 -22.64 -10.26
C VAL A 100 -6.89 -22.75 -10.91
N SER A 101 -6.90 -22.79 -12.24
CA SER A 101 -8.10 -22.91 -13.06
C SER A 101 -8.41 -24.36 -13.40
N PHE A 102 -9.69 -24.68 -13.62
CA PHE A 102 -10.12 -26.05 -13.95
C PHE A 102 -10.96 -26.12 -15.23
N GLU A 103 -10.70 -27.12 -16.06
CA GLU A 103 -11.65 -27.61 -17.04
C GLU A 103 -12.73 -28.41 -16.30
N ARG A 104 -14.00 -28.10 -16.59
CA ARG A 104 -15.15 -28.80 -16.00
C ARG A 104 -15.15 -30.29 -16.39
N ALA A 105 -15.74 -31.11 -15.52
CA ALA A 105 -15.91 -32.54 -15.79
C ALA A 105 -16.74 -32.79 -17.09
N PRO A 106 -16.48 -33.89 -17.83
CA PRO A 106 -17.29 -34.22 -19.01
C PRO A 106 -18.78 -34.32 -18.70
N GLY A 107 -19.60 -33.59 -19.45
CA GLY A 107 -21.06 -33.55 -19.26
C GLY A 107 -21.52 -32.74 -18.04
N ALA A 108 -20.62 -31.99 -17.38
CA ALA A 108 -21.01 -31.02 -16.37
C ALA A 108 -21.90 -29.93 -16.97
N ASP A 109 -22.84 -29.44 -16.17
CA ASP A 109 -23.61 -28.25 -16.52
C ASP A 109 -22.66 -27.05 -16.60
N PRO A 110 -22.56 -26.35 -17.74
CA PRO A 110 -21.66 -25.20 -17.87
C PRO A 110 -22.01 -24.04 -16.94
N ARG A 111 -23.19 -24.06 -16.31
CA ARG A 111 -23.65 -23.04 -15.34
C ARG A 111 -23.14 -23.31 -13.92
N GLU A 112 -22.68 -24.53 -13.65
CA GLU A 112 -22.14 -24.91 -12.35
C GLU A 112 -20.62 -24.65 -12.30
N ALA A 113 -20.10 -24.46 -11.08
CA ALA A 113 -18.66 -24.34 -10.86
C ALA A 113 -17.94 -25.66 -11.18
N ALA A 114 -16.69 -25.58 -11.67
CA ALA A 114 -15.90 -26.78 -11.91
C ALA A 114 -15.65 -27.62 -10.65
N ILE A 115 -15.51 -26.97 -9.49
CA ILE A 115 -15.29 -27.63 -8.19
C ILE A 115 -16.51 -27.51 -7.28
N ASP A 116 -16.63 -28.43 -6.32
CA ASP A 116 -17.67 -28.42 -5.28
C ASP A 116 -17.34 -27.34 -4.24
N LEU A 117 -17.92 -26.15 -4.42
CA LEU A 117 -17.65 -24.98 -3.59
C LEU A 117 -18.13 -25.17 -2.14
N ASP A 118 -19.24 -25.86 -1.94
CA ASP A 118 -19.77 -26.13 -0.60
C ASP A 118 -18.89 -27.12 0.16
N ASP A 119 -18.35 -28.15 -0.51
CA ASP A 119 -17.40 -29.08 0.12
C ASP A 119 -16.10 -28.36 0.52
N VAL A 120 -15.55 -27.48 -0.33
CA VAL A 120 -14.37 -26.67 0.02
C VAL A 120 -14.66 -25.75 1.22
N ALA A 121 -15.75 -25.00 1.17
CA ALA A 121 -16.15 -24.10 2.26
C ALA A 121 -16.36 -24.87 3.58
N SER A 122 -17.04 -26.02 3.54
CA SER A 122 -17.30 -26.83 4.74
C SER A 122 -16.05 -27.40 5.41
N ARG A 123 -14.94 -27.52 4.67
CA ARG A 123 -13.67 -28.05 5.17
C ARG A 123 -12.78 -26.98 5.79
N MET A 124 -12.87 -25.74 5.31
CA MET A 124 -11.85 -24.70 5.55
C MET A 124 -12.40 -23.36 6.06
N GLN A 125 -13.73 -23.15 6.05
CA GLN A 125 -14.34 -21.94 6.60
C GLN A 125 -14.86 -22.21 8.02
N GLY A 126 -14.49 -21.35 8.98
CA GLY A 126 -14.98 -21.41 10.35
C GLY A 126 -14.58 -22.67 11.13
N ASP A 127 -13.56 -23.41 10.68
CA ASP A 127 -13.04 -24.66 11.25
C ASP A 127 -11.90 -24.43 12.27
N GLU A 128 -11.61 -23.17 12.58
CA GLU A 128 -10.46 -22.74 13.38
C GLU A 128 -9.09 -23.11 12.76
N HIS A 129 -9.02 -23.17 11.43
CA HIS A 129 -7.84 -23.53 10.66
C HIS A 129 -7.35 -24.97 10.94
N ASP A 130 -8.26 -25.96 10.89
CA ASP A 130 -7.91 -27.36 11.03
C ASP A 130 -7.36 -27.95 9.72
N LEU A 131 -6.06 -27.83 9.57
CA LEU A 131 -5.32 -28.30 8.40
C LEU A 131 -5.49 -29.80 8.10
N SER A 132 -5.91 -30.62 9.07
CA SER A 132 -5.90 -32.08 8.91
C SER A 132 -6.85 -32.60 7.81
N ASN A 133 -7.83 -31.79 7.39
CA ASN A 133 -8.88 -32.16 6.45
C ASN A 133 -8.91 -31.30 5.16
N ASP A 134 -7.92 -30.44 4.96
CA ASP A 134 -7.93 -29.49 3.84
C ASP A 134 -7.88 -30.17 2.46
N PRO A 135 -8.61 -29.63 1.47
CA PRO A 135 -8.54 -30.09 0.09
C PRO A 135 -7.29 -29.59 -0.67
N ILE A 136 -6.67 -28.51 -0.20
CA ILE A 136 -5.51 -27.85 -0.80
C ILE A 136 -4.47 -27.49 0.27
N TYR A 137 -3.18 -27.69 -0.02
CA TYR A 137 -2.08 -27.27 0.85
C TYR A 137 -1.03 -26.49 0.07
N VAL A 138 -0.36 -25.55 0.76
CA VAL A 138 0.90 -24.94 0.33
C VAL A 138 1.97 -25.37 1.32
N VAL A 139 2.92 -26.19 0.88
CA VAL A 139 3.90 -26.85 1.74
C VAL A 139 5.27 -26.27 1.53
N ASN A 140 5.90 -25.80 2.60
CA ASN A 140 7.30 -25.40 2.58
C ASN A 140 8.17 -26.66 2.39
N LEU A 141 8.85 -26.80 1.24
CA LEU A 141 9.61 -28.02 0.94
C LEU A 141 10.89 -28.18 1.75
N LYS A 142 11.30 -27.15 2.51
CA LYS A 142 12.43 -27.21 3.44
C LYS A 142 12.01 -27.74 4.81
N THR A 143 10.86 -27.35 5.32
CA THR A 143 10.40 -27.72 6.68
C THR A 143 9.36 -28.84 6.69
N GLY A 144 8.65 -29.05 5.59
CA GLY A 144 7.51 -29.97 5.49
C GLY A 144 6.24 -29.45 6.15
N LEU A 145 6.19 -28.17 6.53
CA LEU A 145 5.02 -27.56 7.18
C LEU A 145 4.08 -26.94 6.14
N PRO A 146 2.76 -27.14 6.25
CA PRO A 146 1.78 -26.41 5.46
C PRO A 146 1.58 -24.98 5.96
N VAL A 147 1.22 -24.08 5.05
CA VAL A 147 0.88 -22.68 5.32
C VAL A 147 -0.64 -22.54 5.47
N PHE A 148 -1.09 -21.71 6.42
CA PHE A 148 -2.50 -21.36 6.56
C PHE A 148 -2.98 -20.51 5.38
N LEU A 149 -4.12 -20.87 4.80
CA LEU A 149 -4.72 -20.22 3.64
C LEU A 149 -6.06 -19.58 4.01
N ASP A 150 -6.33 -18.40 3.48
CA ASP A 150 -7.66 -17.81 3.52
C ASP A 150 -8.47 -18.28 2.30
N VAL A 151 -9.66 -18.81 2.57
CA VAL A 151 -10.67 -19.17 1.59
C VAL A 151 -11.99 -18.47 1.90
N GLY A 152 -11.92 -17.16 2.15
CA GLY A 152 -13.10 -16.35 2.49
C GLY A 152 -13.50 -16.41 3.96
N ASN A 153 -12.54 -16.53 4.89
CA ASN A 153 -12.80 -16.38 6.34
C ASN A 153 -12.89 -14.90 6.76
N GLY A 154 -12.72 -13.95 5.83
CA GLY A 154 -12.88 -12.51 6.09
C GLY A 154 -11.57 -11.77 6.37
N HIS A 155 -10.41 -12.41 6.15
CA HIS A 155 -9.10 -11.76 6.34
C HIS A 155 -8.84 -10.65 5.30
N TYR A 156 -9.37 -10.81 4.09
CA TYR A 156 -9.09 -9.96 2.94
C TYR A 156 -10.40 -9.49 2.29
N PRO A 157 -11.12 -8.52 2.90
CA PRO A 157 -12.31 -7.96 2.29
C PRO A 157 -11.96 -7.29 0.95
N VAL A 158 -12.91 -7.27 0.01
CA VAL A 158 -12.74 -6.60 -1.30
C VAL A 158 -13.67 -5.40 -1.47
N THR A 159 -14.50 -5.15 -0.47
CA THR A 159 -15.53 -4.12 -0.49
C THR A 159 -14.92 -2.72 -0.53
N LEU A 160 -15.56 -1.83 -1.29
CA LEU A 160 -15.15 -0.45 -1.52
C LEU A 160 -15.92 0.51 -0.61
N ARG A 161 -15.25 1.57 -0.17
CA ARG A 161 -15.92 2.67 0.55
C ARG A 161 -16.95 3.36 -0.34
N ASP A 162 -16.54 3.79 -1.53
CA ASP A 162 -17.36 4.58 -2.47
C ASP A 162 -17.45 3.87 -3.84
N PRO A 163 -18.49 3.05 -4.09
CA PRO A 163 -18.57 2.23 -5.31
C PRO A 163 -18.77 3.05 -6.61
N HIS A 164 -19.29 4.28 -6.50
CA HIS A 164 -19.69 5.11 -7.64
C HIS A 164 -18.62 6.12 -8.10
N ARG A 165 -17.39 6.04 -7.57
CA ARG A 165 -16.38 7.09 -7.71
C ARG A 165 -15.50 6.99 -8.95
N TYR A 166 -15.41 5.83 -9.58
CA TYR A 166 -14.28 5.50 -10.47
C TYR A 166 -14.34 6.16 -11.85
N PHE A 167 -15.42 6.00 -12.62
CA PHE A 167 -15.45 6.46 -14.02
C PHE A 167 -16.84 6.92 -14.47
N PRO A 168 -16.92 7.86 -15.43
CA PRO A 168 -18.17 8.24 -16.06
C PRO A 168 -18.82 7.04 -16.78
N ASN A 169 -20.15 6.97 -16.72
CA ASN A 169 -20.98 5.94 -17.35
C ASN A 169 -20.56 4.49 -17.03
N ASP A 170 -20.04 4.23 -15.83
CA ASP A 170 -19.67 2.88 -15.43
C ASP A 170 -20.90 1.93 -15.38
N PRO A 171 -20.99 0.89 -16.24
CA PRO A 171 -22.11 -0.06 -16.21
C PRO A 171 -22.17 -0.78 -14.87
N LYS A 172 -21.04 -0.88 -14.16
CA LYS A 172 -20.93 -1.54 -12.88
C LYS A 172 -21.02 -0.55 -11.70
N VAL A 173 -21.39 0.73 -11.88
CA VAL A 173 -21.35 1.82 -10.86
C VAL A 173 -21.98 1.48 -9.49
N ALA A 174 -22.96 0.58 -9.46
CA ALA A 174 -23.62 0.13 -8.23
C ALA A 174 -22.90 -1.03 -7.50
N GLN A 175 -21.87 -1.62 -8.10
CA GLN A 175 -21.16 -2.79 -7.57
C GLN A 175 -20.19 -2.42 -6.45
N ASN A 176 -20.15 -3.25 -5.41
CA ASN A 176 -19.41 -2.96 -4.18
C ASN A 176 -17.91 -3.31 -4.21
N ASN A 177 -17.40 -3.84 -5.32
CA ASN A 177 -16.00 -4.29 -5.45
C ASN A 177 -15.48 -4.09 -6.89
N LEU A 178 -14.15 -4.02 -7.06
CA LEU A 178 -13.50 -3.87 -8.38
C LEU A 178 -13.13 -5.21 -9.04
N SER A 179 -13.21 -6.32 -8.31
CA SER A 179 -12.45 -7.53 -8.62
C SER A 179 -13.28 -8.69 -9.13
N PHE A 180 -14.49 -8.91 -8.61
CA PHE A 180 -15.32 -10.09 -8.86
C PHE A 180 -16.68 -9.67 -9.35
N GLU A 181 -17.16 -10.31 -10.41
CA GLU A 181 -18.46 -10.01 -10.99
C GLU A 181 -19.62 -10.29 -10.03
N THR A 182 -20.64 -9.44 -10.02
CA THR A 182 -21.78 -9.53 -9.10
C THR A 182 -23.12 -9.20 -9.79
N VAL A 183 -23.11 -8.91 -11.09
CA VAL A 183 -24.27 -8.69 -11.95
C VAL A 183 -24.64 -9.98 -12.65
N GLU A 184 -25.93 -10.13 -12.94
CA GLU A 184 -26.48 -11.22 -13.73
C GLU A 184 -27.02 -10.66 -15.05
N GLU A 185 -26.58 -11.22 -16.17
CA GLU A 185 -26.98 -10.79 -17.51
C GLU A 185 -27.83 -11.81 -18.26
N GLY A 186 -27.79 -13.08 -17.85
CA GLY A 186 -28.32 -14.20 -18.61
C GLY A 186 -28.88 -15.30 -17.74
N ALA A 187 -29.75 -14.99 -16.79
CA ALA A 187 -30.15 -15.93 -15.75
C ALA A 187 -30.52 -17.32 -16.29
N GLY A 188 -29.71 -18.33 -15.92
CA GLY A 188 -29.91 -19.73 -16.31
C GLY A 188 -29.50 -20.09 -17.74
N LEU A 189 -28.94 -19.15 -18.51
CA LEU A 189 -28.35 -19.35 -19.83
C LEU A 189 -26.86 -19.66 -19.70
N PRO A 190 -26.29 -20.49 -20.57
CA PRO A 190 -24.84 -20.67 -20.66
C PRO A 190 -24.20 -19.61 -21.59
N GLN A 191 -22.88 -19.43 -21.50
CA GLN A 191 -22.11 -18.59 -22.45
C GLN A 191 -22.39 -18.91 -23.92
N SER A 192 -22.68 -20.16 -24.28
CA SER A 192 -23.01 -20.55 -25.66
C SER A 192 -24.32 -19.96 -26.19
N ALA A 193 -25.15 -19.41 -25.30
CA ALA A 193 -26.39 -18.70 -25.65
C ALA A 193 -26.19 -17.17 -25.72
N TYR A 194 -24.94 -16.70 -25.61
CA TYR A 194 -24.58 -15.29 -25.71
C TYR A 194 -25.17 -14.64 -26.96
N THR A 195 -25.68 -13.43 -26.78
CA THR A 195 -25.96 -12.48 -27.85
C THR A 195 -25.51 -11.09 -27.37
N PRO A 196 -25.05 -10.19 -28.24
CA PRO A 196 -24.63 -8.85 -27.81
C PRO A 196 -25.76 -8.06 -27.11
N ALA A 197 -27.02 -8.39 -27.39
CA ALA A 197 -28.17 -7.78 -26.72
C ALA A 197 -28.27 -8.10 -25.21
N LEU A 198 -27.71 -9.23 -24.76
CA LEU A 198 -27.73 -9.68 -23.36
C LEU A 198 -26.58 -9.09 -22.55
N ASP A 199 -25.46 -8.82 -23.21
CA ASP A 199 -24.25 -8.25 -22.64
C ASP A 199 -24.48 -6.75 -22.34
N THR A 200 -24.37 -6.38 -21.06
CA THR A 200 -24.71 -5.06 -20.53
C THR A 200 -23.50 -4.23 -20.14
N ASP A 201 -22.35 -4.87 -19.93
CA ASP A 201 -21.09 -4.23 -19.58
C ASP A 201 -20.05 -4.20 -20.74
N PHE A 202 -20.37 -4.91 -21.82
CA PHE A 202 -19.69 -4.94 -23.11
C PHE A 202 -18.32 -5.62 -23.08
N ASP A 203 -18.17 -6.70 -22.32
CA ASP A 203 -16.94 -7.48 -22.25
C ASP A 203 -16.95 -8.77 -23.10
N GLY A 204 -18.09 -9.11 -23.72
CA GLY A 204 -18.26 -10.31 -24.54
C GLY A 204 -18.55 -11.58 -23.74
N VAL A 205 -18.73 -11.47 -22.44
CA VAL A 205 -19.11 -12.53 -21.52
C VAL A 205 -20.60 -12.37 -21.18
N LEU A 206 -21.27 -13.49 -20.90
CA LEU A 206 -22.60 -13.49 -20.30
C LEU A 206 -22.41 -13.64 -18.79
N ASP A 207 -22.43 -12.51 -18.10
CA ASP A 207 -22.06 -12.46 -16.68
C ASP A 207 -23.06 -13.19 -15.77
N HIS A 208 -22.50 -13.98 -14.84
CA HIS A 208 -23.21 -14.58 -13.72
C HIS A 208 -22.54 -14.16 -12.40
N PRO A 209 -23.31 -13.80 -11.35
CA PRO A 209 -22.74 -13.31 -10.11
C PRO A 209 -21.77 -14.31 -9.48
N ASN A 210 -20.56 -13.83 -9.17
CA ASN A 210 -19.52 -14.57 -8.45
C ASN A 210 -19.84 -14.64 -6.94
N THR A 211 -20.96 -15.27 -6.63
CA THR A 211 -21.51 -15.38 -5.28
C THR A 211 -21.77 -16.84 -4.87
N LEU A 212 -21.87 -17.08 -3.57
CA LEU A 212 -22.23 -18.38 -2.99
C LEU A 212 -23.21 -18.22 -1.83
N GLY A 213 -24.42 -18.74 -2.03
CA GLY A 213 -25.51 -18.67 -1.07
C GLY A 213 -26.10 -17.26 -0.95
N THR A 214 -26.90 -17.03 0.09
CA THR A 214 -27.50 -15.73 0.40
C THR A 214 -27.14 -15.35 1.82
N ARG A 215 -26.00 -14.67 2.00
CA ARG A 215 -25.55 -14.19 3.31
C ARG A 215 -25.66 -12.67 3.36
N GLY A 216 -26.19 -12.14 4.46
CA GLY A 216 -26.18 -10.70 4.79
C GLY A 216 -26.56 -9.76 3.63
N ILE A 217 -25.67 -8.82 3.31
CA ILE A 217 -25.81 -7.82 2.24
C ILE A 217 -25.38 -8.45 0.91
N PRO A 218 -26.30 -8.58 -0.08
CA PRO A 218 -25.97 -9.13 -1.40
C PRO A 218 -24.89 -8.31 -2.13
N GLY A 219 -24.00 -8.99 -2.84
CA GLY A 219 -22.85 -8.39 -3.51
C GLY A 219 -21.78 -7.86 -2.56
N VAL A 220 -21.84 -8.25 -1.28
CA VAL A 220 -20.83 -7.96 -0.24
C VAL A 220 -20.51 -9.23 0.54
N ASP A 221 -21.50 -9.80 1.23
CA ASP A 221 -21.31 -10.92 2.17
C ASP A 221 -21.37 -12.30 1.49
N ASP A 222 -21.94 -12.36 0.29
CA ASP A 222 -22.08 -13.57 -0.53
C ASP A 222 -21.01 -13.67 -1.64
N VAL A 223 -20.14 -12.66 -1.79
CA VAL A 223 -19.08 -12.65 -2.81
C VAL A 223 -18.04 -13.74 -2.55
N LEU A 224 -17.78 -14.56 -3.57
CA LEU A 224 -16.72 -15.57 -3.55
C LEU A 224 -15.34 -14.91 -3.77
N THR A 225 -14.66 -14.54 -2.70
CA THR A 225 -13.31 -13.96 -2.80
C THR A 225 -12.20 -14.98 -3.10
N TRP A 226 -12.53 -16.28 -3.02
CA TRP A 226 -11.59 -17.40 -3.12
C TRP A 226 -11.87 -18.32 -4.31
N TYR A 227 -12.91 -18.02 -5.09
CA TYR A 227 -13.21 -18.73 -6.32
C TYR A 227 -13.83 -17.77 -7.33
N GLU A 228 -13.53 -17.99 -8.60
CA GLU A 228 -13.99 -17.16 -9.70
C GLU A 228 -14.68 -18.04 -10.75
N ARG A 229 -15.98 -17.81 -10.96
CA ARG A 229 -16.87 -18.66 -11.75
C ARG A 229 -16.70 -18.54 -13.27
N GLU A 230 -16.32 -17.36 -13.76
CA GLU A 230 -16.15 -17.03 -15.18
C GLU A 230 -15.06 -17.90 -15.83
N SER A 231 -13.92 -18.06 -15.14
CA SER A 231 -12.75 -18.81 -15.59
C SER A 231 -12.54 -20.16 -14.88
N ASP A 232 -13.43 -20.48 -13.92
CA ASP A 232 -13.34 -21.63 -13.01
C ASP A 232 -12.02 -21.67 -12.21
N THR A 233 -11.67 -20.56 -11.58
CA THR A 233 -10.38 -20.38 -10.91
C THR A 233 -10.53 -20.38 -9.39
N LEU A 234 -9.87 -21.32 -8.72
CA LEU A 234 -9.64 -21.28 -7.27
C LEU A 234 -8.53 -20.27 -6.99
N ILE A 235 -8.75 -19.36 -6.03
CA ILE A 235 -7.81 -18.32 -5.61
C ILE A 235 -7.65 -18.41 -4.10
N VAL A 236 -6.45 -18.71 -3.61
CA VAL A 236 -6.18 -18.81 -2.17
C VAL A 236 -5.03 -17.89 -1.79
N ARG A 237 -5.09 -17.29 -0.60
CA ARG A 237 -4.06 -16.36 -0.14
C ARG A 237 -3.39 -16.84 1.16
N PRO A 238 -2.05 -16.81 1.26
CA PRO A 238 -1.36 -17.09 2.52
C PRO A 238 -1.79 -16.11 3.63
N VAL A 239 -2.21 -16.63 4.78
CA VAL A 239 -2.59 -15.82 5.97
C VAL A 239 -1.38 -15.11 6.57
N LEU A 240 -0.19 -15.70 6.41
CA LEU A 240 1.12 -15.20 6.82
C LEU A 240 2.04 -15.15 5.59
N PRO A 241 3.00 -14.21 5.50
CA PRO A 241 3.94 -14.14 4.38
C PRO A 241 4.83 -15.39 4.34
N LEU A 242 5.08 -15.90 3.14
CA LEU A 242 5.99 -17.01 2.89
C LEU A 242 7.45 -16.61 3.18
N GLU A 243 8.30 -17.59 3.46
CA GLU A 243 9.76 -17.38 3.50
C GLU A 243 10.32 -16.97 2.14
N GLU A 244 11.24 -16.00 2.12
CA GLU A 244 11.98 -15.60 0.91
C GLU A 244 12.91 -16.72 0.42
N LYS A 245 13.24 -16.73 -0.88
CA LYS A 245 14.18 -17.68 -1.51
C LYS A 245 13.92 -19.15 -1.16
N THR A 246 12.65 -19.51 -0.99
CA THR A 246 12.23 -20.83 -0.51
C THR A 246 11.33 -21.48 -1.55
N GLU A 247 11.55 -22.77 -1.75
CA GLU A 247 10.73 -23.57 -2.65
C GLU A 247 9.53 -24.15 -1.89
N TYR A 248 8.35 -23.97 -2.45
CA TYR A 248 7.09 -24.48 -1.95
C TYR A 248 6.47 -25.45 -2.96
N ALA A 249 5.64 -26.37 -2.46
CA ALA A 249 4.75 -27.17 -3.29
C ALA A 249 3.29 -26.82 -2.99
N VAL A 250 2.49 -26.62 -4.03
CA VAL A 250 1.03 -26.60 -3.90
C VAL A 250 0.51 -28.01 -4.17
N VAL A 251 -0.38 -28.48 -3.31
CA VAL A 251 -0.89 -29.86 -3.30
C VAL A 251 -2.40 -29.82 -3.38
N LEU A 252 -2.96 -30.28 -4.50
CA LEU A 252 -4.38 -30.60 -4.60
C LEU A 252 -4.56 -32.06 -4.20
N THR A 253 -5.43 -32.31 -3.24
CA THR A 253 -5.68 -33.66 -2.72
C THR A 253 -6.87 -34.32 -3.41
N ASP A 254 -7.10 -35.60 -3.15
CA ASP A 254 -8.32 -36.29 -3.57
C ASP A 254 -9.60 -35.84 -2.83
N ARG A 255 -9.47 -34.93 -1.87
CA ARG A 255 -10.59 -34.24 -1.22
C ARG A 255 -11.10 -33.08 -2.05
N LEU A 256 -10.29 -32.46 -2.92
CA LEU A 256 -10.77 -31.43 -3.84
C LEU A 256 -11.53 -32.11 -5.00
N ARG A 257 -12.84 -31.86 -5.09
CA ARG A 257 -13.76 -32.60 -5.97
C ARG A 257 -14.57 -31.67 -6.85
N GLY A 258 -15.04 -32.19 -7.99
CA GLY A 258 -16.06 -31.53 -8.81
C GLY A 258 -17.49 -31.83 -8.34
N GLY A 259 -18.48 -31.18 -8.97
CA GLY A 259 -19.91 -31.43 -8.67
C GLY A 259 -20.37 -32.88 -8.88
N ASN A 260 -19.61 -33.69 -9.64
CA ASN A 260 -19.83 -35.14 -9.77
C ASN A 260 -19.20 -35.98 -8.63
N ARG A 261 -18.68 -35.31 -7.58
CA ARG A 261 -17.99 -35.88 -6.41
C ARG A 261 -16.72 -36.69 -6.73
N GLN A 262 -16.19 -36.57 -7.95
CA GLN A 262 -14.90 -37.15 -8.31
C GLN A 262 -13.78 -36.15 -8.03
N PRO A 263 -12.59 -36.63 -7.59
CA PRO A 263 -11.43 -35.77 -7.39
C PRO A 263 -11.01 -35.01 -8.64
N VAL A 264 -10.44 -33.82 -8.46
CA VAL A 264 -9.73 -33.11 -9.53
C VAL A 264 -8.58 -33.97 -10.08
N ARG A 265 -8.14 -33.67 -11.30
CA ARG A 265 -7.19 -34.49 -12.04
C ARG A 265 -6.08 -33.65 -12.66
N SER A 266 -4.90 -34.27 -12.75
CA SER A 266 -3.77 -33.73 -13.49
C SER A 266 -4.03 -33.76 -15.01
N PRO A 267 -3.56 -32.75 -15.75
CA PRO A 267 -3.59 -32.75 -17.22
C PRO A 267 -2.48 -33.63 -17.83
N PHE A 268 -1.57 -34.17 -17.02
CA PHE A 268 -0.47 -35.04 -17.48
C PHE A 268 -0.72 -36.52 -17.15
N GLU A 269 0.10 -37.42 -17.72
CA GLU A 269 0.11 -38.85 -17.34
C GLU A 269 0.48 -39.04 -15.85
N ALA A 270 1.27 -38.12 -15.30
CA ALA A 270 1.64 -38.06 -13.90
C ALA A 270 0.89 -36.94 -13.17
N ILE A 271 0.83 -37.01 -11.84
CA ILE A 271 0.18 -35.97 -11.01
C ILE A 271 0.95 -34.63 -10.94
N HIS A 272 1.98 -34.44 -11.76
CA HIS A 272 2.81 -33.24 -11.80
C HIS A 272 3.46 -33.09 -13.18
N HIS A 273 3.89 -31.88 -13.51
CA HIS A 273 4.68 -31.66 -14.74
C HIS A 273 6.05 -32.39 -14.63
N PRO A 274 6.57 -33.04 -15.70
CA PRO A 274 7.83 -33.80 -15.64
C PRO A 274 9.03 -32.97 -15.15
N ALA A 275 9.11 -31.70 -15.52
CA ALA A 275 10.19 -30.79 -15.08
C ALA A 275 10.22 -30.54 -13.56
N GLN A 276 9.14 -30.83 -12.84
CA GLN A 276 9.03 -30.61 -11.39
C GLN A 276 9.23 -31.89 -10.57
N ARG A 277 9.67 -32.99 -11.20
CA ARG A 277 9.89 -34.28 -10.53
C ARG A 277 10.76 -34.18 -9.28
N GLN A 278 11.81 -33.37 -9.29
CA GLN A 278 12.70 -33.23 -8.13
C GLN A 278 11.98 -32.62 -6.92
N GLY A 279 11.23 -31.53 -7.12
CA GLY A 279 10.49 -30.86 -6.05
C GLY A 279 9.36 -31.71 -5.50
N VAL A 280 8.60 -32.37 -6.37
CA VAL A 280 7.54 -33.32 -5.97
C VAL A 280 8.14 -34.57 -5.31
N GLY A 281 9.38 -34.93 -5.61
CA GLY A 281 10.13 -35.98 -4.90
C GLY A 281 10.36 -35.66 -3.42
N ARG A 282 10.67 -34.40 -3.09
CA ARG A 282 10.75 -33.96 -1.68
C ARG A 282 9.39 -33.98 -1.00
N LEU A 283 8.33 -33.56 -1.72
CA LEU A 283 6.97 -33.64 -1.22
C LEU A 283 6.57 -35.09 -0.88
N LEU A 284 6.94 -36.06 -1.72
CA LEU A 284 6.71 -37.49 -1.44
C LEU A 284 7.31 -37.90 -0.09
N ASP A 285 8.55 -37.49 0.20
CA ASP A 285 9.22 -37.82 1.45
C ASP A 285 8.57 -37.13 2.66
N ILE A 286 8.10 -35.88 2.50
CA ILE A 286 7.34 -35.15 3.53
C ILE A 286 6.03 -35.88 3.85
N LEU A 287 5.22 -36.21 2.83
CA LEU A 287 3.90 -36.84 3.05
C LEU A 287 4.00 -38.32 3.48
N ARG A 288 5.18 -38.93 3.40
CA ARG A 288 5.46 -40.25 4.00
C ARG A 288 5.67 -40.18 5.52
N ASP A 289 5.92 -39.00 6.07
CA ASP A 289 6.16 -38.84 7.50
C ASP A 289 4.84 -38.81 8.28
N ASN A 290 4.49 -39.94 8.90
CA ASN A 290 3.29 -40.06 9.72
C ASN A 290 3.33 -39.17 10.98
N ARG A 291 4.48 -38.60 11.36
CA ARG A 291 4.56 -37.63 12.48
C ARG A 291 3.87 -36.32 12.17
N LEU A 292 3.61 -36.02 10.89
CA LEU A 292 2.92 -34.81 10.44
C LEU A 292 1.39 -35.00 10.34
N ALA A 293 0.83 -36.04 10.98
CA ALA A 293 -0.61 -36.33 10.94
C ALA A 293 -1.48 -35.24 11.59
N ASN A 294 -0.93 -34.46 12.52
CA ASN A 294 -1.57 -33.25 13.04
C ASN A 294 -1.80 -32.18 11.96
N TYR A 295 -0.96 -32.14 10.93
CA TYR A 295 -1.02 -31.20 9.81
C TYR A 295 -1.80 -31.74 8.62
N TYR A 296 -1.59 -33.00 8.24
CA TYR A 296 -2.12 -33.57 7.00
C TYR A 296 -3.25 -34.60 7.21
N GLY A 297 -3.60 -34.90 8.46
CA GLY A 297 -4.60 -35.90 8.81
C GLY A 297 -4.29 -37.27 8.19
N ASP A 298 -5.28 -37.85 7.51
CA ASP A 298 -5.17 -39.17 6.87
C ASP A 298 -4.30 -39.21 5.60
N ILE A 299 -3.71 -38.08 5.19
CA ILE A 299 -2.71 -38.04 4.11
C ILE A 299 -1.31 -38.35 4.64
N ALA A 300 -1.01 -38.02 5.89
CA ALA A 300 0.29 -38.31 6.49
C ALA A 300 0.56 -39.83 6.48
N GLY A 301 1.77 -40.22 6.08
CA GLY A 301 2.15 -41.63 5.94
C GLY A 301 1.75 -42.27 4.60
N THR A 302 1.00 -41.59 3.74
CA THR A 302 0.55 -42.14 2.44
C THR A 302 1.47 -41.78 1.27
N GLY A 303 2.43 -40.87 1.47
CA GLY A 303 3.23 -40.34 0.37
C GLY A 303 2.36 -39.59 -0.63
N LEU A 304 2.42 -39.97 -1.91
CA LEU A 304 1.65 -39.29 -2.98
C LEU A 304 0.28 -39.92 -3.25
N ASP A 305 -0.12 -40.99 -2.55
CA ASP A 305 -1.32 -41.78 -2.86
C ASP A 305 -2.64 -40.98 -2.75
N ARG A 306 -2.64 -39.89 -1.98
CA ARG A 306 -3.81 -39.01 -1.80
C ARG A 306 -3.68 -37.67 -2.53
N VAL A 307 -2.64 -37.50 -3.36
CA VAL A 307 -2.36 -36.26 -4.11
C VAL A 307 -2.93 -36.32 -5.53
N ALA A 308 -3.92 -35.48 -5.83
CA ALA A 308 -4.53 -35.40 -7.16
C ALA A 308 -3.64 -34.67 -8.19
N PHE A 309 -3.03 -33.56 -7.77
CA PHE A 309 -2.09 -32.79 -8.57
C PHE A 309 -1.14 -31.99 -7.66
N ALA A 310 0.12 -31.81 -8.08
CA ALA A 310 1.07 -30.98 -7.36
C ALA A 310 2.02 -30.24 -8.32
N TRP A 311 2.40 -29.03 -7.93
CA TRP A 311 3.42 -28.22 -8.60
C TRP A 311 4.27 -27.47 -7.58
N THR A 312 5.43 -26.97 -8.02
CA THR A 312 6.33 -26.19 -7.17
C THR A 312 6.48 -24.75 -7.64
N PHE A 313 6.85 -23.87 -6.71
CA PHE A 313 7.26 -22.51 -7.01
C PHE A 313 8.34 -22.04 -6.03
N THR A 314 9.25 -21.18 -6.48
CA THR A 314 10.32 -20.60 -5.66
C THR A 314 10.04 -19.12 -5.40
N THR A 315 10.01 -18.69 -4.14
CA THR A 315 9.82 -17.28 -3.75
C THR A 315 11.09 -16.45 -4.02
N GLN A 316 10.91 -15.16 -4.33
CA GLN A 316 12.01 -14.22 -4.56
C GLN A 316 12.69 -13.77 -3.26
N PRO A 317 13.89 -13.15 -3.34
CA PRO A 317 14.44 -12.33 -2.25
C PRO A 317 13.55 -11.10 -2.01
N THR A 318 13.34 -10.76 -0.75
CA THR A 318 12.50 -9.61 -0.36
C THR A 318 13.22 -8.78 0.70
N HIS A 319 13.25 -9.26 1.96
CA HIS A 319 13.99 -8.64 3.06
C HIS A 319 15.50 -8.55 2.79
N GLU A 320 16.09 -9.56 2.12
CA GLU A 320 17.53 -9.57 1.83
C GLU A 320 18.00 -8.34 1.03
N ASP A 321 17.19 -7.82 0.12
CA ASP A 321 17.58 -6.68 -0.73
C ASP A 321 17.95 -5.47 0.12
N MET A 322 17.04 -5.08 1.01
CA MET A 322 17.23 -3.92 1.87
C MET A 322 18.34 -4.16 2.89
N ARG A 323 18.50 -5.40 3.38
CA ARG A 323 19.62 -5.77 4.25
C ARG A 323 20.98 -5.57 3.56
N LEU A 324 21.12 -6.02 2.31
CA LEU A 324 22.38 -5.89 1.56
C LEU A 324 22.74 -4.43 1.27
N LEU A 325 21.74 -3.58 0.97
CA LEU A 325 21.95 -2.14 0.76
C LEU A 325 22.38 -1.45 2.07
N ARG A 326 21.69 -1.74 3.18
CA ARG A 326 22.03 -1.26 4.52
C ARG A 326 23.47 -1.64 4.89
N ASP A 327 23.82 -2.92 4.77
CA ASP A 327 25.16 -3.43 5.08
C ASP A 327 26.23 -2.74 4.20
N GLY A 328 25.90 -2.41 2.95
CA GLY A 328 26.73 -1.62 2.04
C GLY A 328 27.10 -0.24 2.58
N LEU A 329 26.16 0.48 3.20
CA LEU A 329 26.42 1.77 3.85
C LEU A 329 27.52 1.64 4.93
N TYR A 330 27.61 0.48 5.59
CA TYR A 330 28.64 0.19 6.60
C TYR A 330 29.92 -0.45 6.03
N GLY A 331 30.02 -0.60 4.71
CA GLY A 331 31.21 -1.12 4.03
C GLY A 331 31.27 -2.64 3.99
N LYS A 332 30.12 -3.31 3.99
CA LYS A 332 30.00 -4.77 3.99
C LYS A 332 29.28 -5.25 2.73
N GLY A 333 29.51 -6.52 2.40
CA GLY A 333 28.81 -7.19 1.29
C GLY A 333 29.09 -6.58 -0.09
N PRO A 334 28.26 -6.91 -1.09
CA PRO A 334 28.46 -6.48 -2.48
C PRO A 334 28.46 -4.96 -2.67
N PHE A 335 27.73 -4.22 -1.83
CA PHE A 335 27.60 -2.77 -1.90
C PHE A 335 28.58 -2.01 -0.98
N ALA A 336 29.65 -2.64 -0.51
CA ALA A 336 30.63 -2.04 0.42
C ALA A 336 31.19 -0.67 -0.03
N ARG A 337 31.20 -0.39 -1.33
CA ARG A 337 31.59 0.91 -1.92
C ARG A 337 30.74 2.08 -1.42
N PHE A 338 29.50 1.83 -0.95
CA PHE A 338 28.60 2.89 -0.48
C PHE A 338 29.15 3.62 0.74
N LYS A 339 29.90 2.92 1.61
CA LYS A 339 30.53 3.52 2.78
C LYS A 339 31.34 4.78 2.45
N ASP A 340 32.14 4.70 1.39
CA ASP A 340 33.07 5.74 0.98
C ASP A 340 32.42 6.72 -0.01
N ALA A 341 31.50 6.24 -0.86
CA ALA A 341 30.76 7.09 -1.81
C ALA A 341 29.73 8.00 -1.13
N PHE A 342 29.16 7.56 0.00
CA PHE A 342 28.13 8.27 0.76
C PHE A 342 28.59 8.41 2.21
N PRO A 343 29.55 9.31 2.50
CA PRO A 343 30.04 9.51 3.85
C PRO A 343 28.89 9.99 4.78
N PRO A 344 28.93 9.65 6.08
CA PRO A 344 27.87 9.99 7.02
C PRO A 344 27.97 11.48 7.43
N ILE A 345 27.57 12.37 6.52
CA ILE A 345 27.60 13.82 6.68
C ILE A 345 26.18 14.35 6.47
N MET A 346 25.76 15.25 7.35
CA MET A 346 24.58 16.10 7.16
C MET A 346 24.98 17.56 7.29
N GLU A 347 24.22 18.43 6.63
CA GLU A 347 24.45 19.87 6.61
C GLU A 347 23.19 20.61 7.08
N ALA A 348 23.31 21.44 8.12
CA ALA A 348 22.23 22.34 8.52
C ALA A 348 22.19 23.57 7.62
N ARG A 349 20.98 24.04 7.30
CA ARG A 349 20.73 25.29 6.58
C ARG A 349 20.60 26.44 7.57
N ARG A 350 21.06 27.62 7.14
CA ARG A 350 20.93 28.84 7.94
C ARG A 350 19.44 29.21 8.00
N LEU A 351 18.93 29.52 9.18
CA LEU A 351 17.53 29.89 9.37
C LEU A 351 17.36 31.40 9.62
N ALA A 352 18.40 32.06 10.14
CA ALA A 352 18.39 33.49 10.43
C ALA A 352 19.18 34.34 9.42
N GLY A 353 18.59 35.43 8.96
CA GLY A 353 19.19 36.40 8.05
C GLY A 353 18.14 37.33 7.39
N PRO A 354 18.55 38.52 6.93
CA PRO A 354 17.68 39.43 6.18
C PRO A 354 17.51 39.06 4.71
N LYS A 355 18.34 38.16 4.16
CA LYS A 355 18.29 37.75 2.75
C LYS A 355 18.02 36.25 2.59
N PRO A 356 17.54 35.79 1.41
CA PRO A 356 17.34 34.37 1.13
C PRO A 356 18.61 33.51 1.25
N GLN A 357 18.42 32.18 1.32
CA GLN A 357 19.48 31.19 1.55
C GLN A 357 20.58 31.17 0.46
N ASN A 358 20.25 31.55 -0.77
CA ASN A 358 21.16 31.58 -1.92
C ASN A 358 21.92 32.92 -2.08
N GLU A 359 21.71 33.89 -1.19
CA GLU A 359 22.39 35.18 -1.21
C GLU A 359 23.36 35.34 -0.03
N GLU A 360 24.46 36.04 -0.28
CA GLU A 360 25.38 36.43 0.77
C GLU A 360 24.70 37.43 1.73
N GLN A 361 24.73 37.11 3.02
CA GLN A 361 24.19 37.97 4.06
C GLN A 361 25.11 39.18 4.26
N PRO A 362 24.57 40.40 4.48
CA PRO A 362 25.40 41.57 4.76
C PRO A 362 26.30 41.33 5.97
N ALA A 363 27.58 41.74 5.94
CA ALA A 363 28.52 41.46 7.04
C ALA A 363 28.05 41.98 8.42
N ASP A 364 27.22 43.03 8.43
CA ASP A 364 26.63 43.67 9.60
C ASP A 364 25.20 43.21 9.92
N TRP A 365 24.68 42.15 9.28
CA TRP A 365 23.28 41.73 9.42
C TRP A 365 22.87 41.49 10.87
N ARG A 366 23.76 40.94 11.71
CA ARG A 366 23.52 40.73 13.16
C ARG A 366 23.34 42.05 13.93
N ALA A 367 23.88 43.17 13.42
CA ALA A 367 23.72 44.49 14.05
C ALA A 367 22.43 45.21 13.61
N GLN A 368 21.68 44.66 12.64
CA GLN A 368 20.44 45.27 12.17
C GLN A 368 19.32 45.14 13.22
N PRO A 369 18.47 46.16 13.42
CA PRO A 369 17.43 46.13 14.45
C PRO A 369 16.46 44.94 14.35
N SER A 370 16.04 44.56 13.14
CA SER A 370 15.16 43.40 12.90
C SER A 370 15.84 42.06 13.22
N CYS A 371 17.17 42.03 13.22
CA CYS A 371 17.97 40.84 13.49
C CYS A 371 18.55 40.83 14.91
N ALA A 372 18.34 41.87 15.72
CA ALA A 372 18.95 41.99 17.05
C ALA A 372 18.57 40.83 17.99
N ALA A 373 17.34 40.33 17.91
CA ALA A 373 16.89 39.16 18.66
C ALA A 373 17.65 37.88 18.24
N ARG A 374 17.86 37.70 16.93
CA ARG A 374 18.62 36.56 16.36
C ARG A 374 20.13 36.70 16.56
N ALA A 375 20.66 37.91 16.66
CA ALA A 375 22.08 38.15 16.94
C ALA A 375 22.50 37.72 18.36
N SER A 376 21.53 37.54 19.27
CA SER A 376 21.76 37.02 20.61
C SER A 376 21.84 35.50 20.68
N THR A 377 21.45 34.78 19.62
CA THR A 377 21.67 33.33 19.52
C THR A 377 23.12 33.05 19.17
N ARG A 378 23.68 31.96 19.71
CA ARG A 378 25.04 31.53 19.38
C ARG A 378 25.13 31.12 17.91
N SER A 379 24.13 30.38 17.45
CA SER A 379 24.03 29.85 16.08
C SER A 379 22.85 30.47 15.30
N PRO A 380 23.02 30.88 14.03
CA PRO A 380 21.95 31.26 13.11
C PRO A 380 21.32 30.05 12.38
N TYR A 381 21.71 28.82 12.72
CA TYR A 381 21.19 27.57 12.14
C TYR A 381 20.06 26.95 12.97
N VAL A 382 19.80 27.49 14.17
CA VAL A 382 18.71 27.06 15.04
C VAL A 382 17.61 28.12 15.11
N MET A 383 16.36 27.68 15.21
CA MET A 383 15.21 28.55 15.41
C MET A 383 14.48 28.25 16.71
N LYS A 384 14.48 29.20 17.64
CA LYS A 384 13.76 29.07 18.92
C LYS A 384 12.29 29.44 18.77
N VAL A 385 11.45 28.45 18.47
CA VAL A 385 10.00 28.62 18.22
C VAL A 385 9.22 29.28 19.36
N ASN A 386 9.77 29.27 20.57
CA ASN A 386 9.17 29.87 21.75
C ASN A 386 9.53 31.34 21.98
N ASP A 387 10.40 31.93 21.15
CA ASP A 387 10.67 33.36 21.24
C ASP A 387 9.39 34.16 20.88
N PRO A 388 9.03 35.22 21.62
CA PRO A 388 7.73 35.88 21.48
C PRO A 388 7.41 36.35 20.05
N ASP A 389 8.40 36.90 19.35
CA ASP A 389 8.31 37.38 17.97
C ASP A 389 8.07 36.23 16.97
N ILE A 390 8.71 35.08 17.21
CA ILE A 390 8.56 33.88 16.37
C ILE A 390 7.19 33.22 16.63
N ARG A 391 6.80 33.05 17.90
CA ARG A 391 5.52 32.43 18.28
C ARG A 391 4.32 33.17 17.69
N GLU A 392 4.34 34.50 17.70
CA GLU A 392 3.29 35.33 17.06
C GLU A 392 3.27 35.15 15.54
N SER A 393 4.44 35.08 14.91
CA SER A 393 4.55 34.91 13.45
C SER A 393 4.07 33.54 13.00
N PHE A 394 4.45 32.49 13.72
CA PHE A 394 4.02 31.11 13.47
C PHE A 394 2.53 30.95 13.73
N ARG A 395 1.98 31.54 14.80
CA ARG A 395 0.54 31.54 15.05
C ARG A 395 -0.23 32.14 13.87
N THR A 396 0.23 33.28 13.35
CA THR A 396 -0.39 33.93 12.18
C THR A 396 -0.23 33.07 10.92
N LEU A 397 0.94 32.46 10.71
CA LEU A 397 1.20 31.59 9.57
C LEU A 397 0.32 30.33 9.61
N PHE A 398 0.18 29.67 10.76
CA PHE A 398 -0.69 28.50 10.91
C PHE A 398 -2.18 28.86 10.77
N GLU A 399 -2.60 30.02 11.28
CA GLU A 399 -3.96 30.52 11.10
C GLU A 399 -4.26 30.80 9.62
N GLN A 400 -3.34 31.45 8.89
CA GLN A 400 -3.61 31.97 7.55
C GLN A 400 -3.22 31.02 6.41
N ALA A 401 -2.10 30.30 6.52
CA ALA A 401 -1.57 29.42 5.47
C ALA A 401 -2.01 27.95 5.65
N PHE A 402 -2.27 27.51 6.88
CA PHE A 402 -2.70 26.14 7.19
C PHE A 402 -4.16 26.04 7.66
N ASN A 403 -4.87 27.17 7.74
CA ASN A 403 -6.29 27.25 8.07
C ASN A 403 -6.67 26.51 9.37
N LEU A 404 -5.81 26.59 10.39
CA LEU A 404 -6.08 26.00 11.71
C LEU A 404 -7.08 26.84 12.50
N ASP A 405 -8.07 26.17 13.11
CA ASP A 405 -9.06 26.84 13.95
C ASP A 405 -8.44 27.27 15.31
N PRO A 406 -9.08 28.18 16.06
CA PRO A 406 -8.54 28.64 17.35
C PRO A 406 -8.24 27.53 18.36
N GLY A 407 -9.01 26.43 18.36
CA GLY A 407 -8.79 25.27 19.21
C GLY A 407 -7.52 24.49 18.86
N ASP A 408 -7.25 24.31 17.57
CA ASP A 408 -6.05 23.68 17.04
C ASP A 408 -4.82 24.54 17.34
N LEU A 409 -4.91 25.84 17.07
CA LEU A 409 -3.84 26.80 17.34
C LEU A 409 -3.44 26.84 18.81
N ASP A 410 -4.40 26.77 19.73
CA ASP A 410 -4.12 26.69 21.18
C ASP A 410 -3.39 25.39 21.53
N ALA A 411 -3.86 24.24 21.03
CA ALA A 411 -3.24 22.95 21.28
C ALA A 411 -1.79 22.87 20.74
N VAL A 412 -1.57 23.26 19.48
CA VAL A 412 -0.24 23.34 18.86
C VAL A 412 0.66 24.29 19.63
N SER A 413 0.15 25.48 19.99
CA SER A 413 0.92 26.46 20.76
C SER A 413 1.35 25.94 22.13
N ARG A 414 0.51 25.16 22.82
CA ARG A 414 0.86 24.51 24.09
C ARG A 414 1.89 23.40 23.89
N ALA A 415 1.76 22.60 22.83
CA ALA A 415 2.72 21.54 22.51
C ALA A 415 4.13 22.13 22.23
N PHE A 416 4.20 23.27 21.56
CA PHE A 416 5.47 23.94 21.21
C PHE A 416 6.27 24.40 22.43
N GLU A 417 5.64 24.56 23.59
CA GLU A 417 6.31 24.98 24.83
C GLU A 417 7.38 23.99 25.28
N HIS A 418 7.37 22.76 24.76
CA HIS A 418 8.34 21.72 25.08
C HIS A 418 9.53 21.64 24.10
N ILE A 419 9.48 22.35 22.97
CA ILE A 419 10.54 22.39 21.96
C ILE A 419 11.51 23.52 22.30
N ASP A 420 12.82 23.24 22.35
CA ASP A 420 13.83 24.29 22.54
C ASP A 420 14.06 25.05 21.24
N HIS A 421 14.40 24.31 20.18
CA HIS A 421 14.68 24.86 18.87
C HIS A 421 14.41 23.87 17.73
N LEU A 422 14.31 24.41 16.52
CA LEU A 422 14.22 23.67 15.26
C LEU A 422 15.54 23.77 14.48
N VAL A 423 15.82 22.73 13.70
CA VAL A 423 16.91 22.69 12.73
C VAL A 423 16.37 22.15 11.41
N VAL A 424 16.80 22.72 10.29
CA VAL A 424 16.45 22.26 8.94
C VAL A 424 17.75 22.06 8.18
N GLY A 425 17.83 21.01 7.36
CA GLY A 425 19.07 20.73 6.64
C GLY A 425 18.92 19.75 5.50
N THR A 426 20.05 19.28 4.99
CA THR A 426 20.13 18.23 3.99
C THR A 426 21.15 17.14 4.34
N PHE A 427 21.02 15.97 3.72
CA PHE A 427 22.09 14.97 3.67
C PHE A 427 22.10 14.26 2.32
N LYS A 428 23.22 13.60 2.01
CA LYS A 428 23.38 12.85 0.76
C LYS A 428 23.16 11.35 0.96
N SER A 429 22.41 10.73 0.05
CA SER A 429 22.08 9.30 0.06
C SER A 429 22.36 8.64 -1.29
N PRO A 430 22.64 7.32 -1.33
CA PRO A 430 22.64 6.58 -2.59
C PRO A 430 21.24 6.61 -3.22
N TYR A 431 21.18 7.00 -4.49
CA TYR A 431 19.96 6.99 -5.29
C TYR A 431 20.07 5.96 -6.41
N LEU A 432 19.09 5.06 -6.48
CA LEU A 432 19.20 3.81 -7.24
C LEU A 432 18.21 3.74 -8.43
N MET A 433 17.41 4.78 -8.64
CA MET A 433 16.38 4.84 -9.69
C MET A 433 16.85 5.58 -10.95
N GLY A 434 18.15 5.84 -11.09
CA GLY A 434 18.73 6.57 -12.21
C GLY A 434 19.08 8.02 -11.83
N ASP A 435 18.69 8.98 -12.66
CA ASP A 435 18.87 10.40 -12.39
C ASP A 435 17.80 10.89 -11.39
N PRO A 436 18.16 11.43 -10.21
CA PRO A 436 17.19 12.01 -9.28
C PRO A 436 16.36 13.17 -9.85
N ALA A 437 16.82 13.82 -10.92
CA ALA A 437 16.05 14.87 -11.61
C ALA A 437 15.10 14.33 -12.70
N SER A 438 15.07 13.00 -12.90
CA SER A 438 14.25 12.37 -13.93
C SER A 438 12.77 12.54 -13.64
N ARG A 439 12.00 12.82 -14.69
CA ARG A 439 10.53 12.83 -14.69
C ARG A 439 9.95 11.57 -15.35
N ASP A 440 10.78 10.55 -15.57
CA ASP A 440 10.39 9.30 -16.22
C ASP A 440 9.70 8.37 -15.21
N PRO A 441 8.41 8.00 -15.43
CA PRO A 441 7.66 7.12 -14.55
C PRO A 441 8.14 5.66 -14.58
N ASP A 442 9.08 5.29 -15.46
CA ASP A 442 9.66 3.95 -15.54
C ASP A 442 10.96 3.77 -14.73
N THR A 443 11.41 4.84 -14.06
CA THR A 443 12.59 4.81 -13.18
C THR A 443 12.40 3.82 -12.04
N ARG A 444 13.44 3.03 -11.72
CA ARG A 444 13.38 1.94 -10.73
C ARG A 444 14.78 1.39 -10.45
N PHE A 445 14.92 0.54 -9.45
CA PHE A 445 16.19 -0.08 -9.10
C PHE A 445 16.70 -0.98 -10.22
N HIS A 446 17.94 -0.74 -10.64
CA HIS A 446 18.63 -1.59 -11.61
C HIS A 446 20.02 -1.96 -11.10
N LEU A 447 20.05 -2.97 -10.22
CA LEU A 447 21.23 -3.43 -9.50
C LEU A 447 21.39 -4.95 -9.61
N ASP A 448 22.64 -5.40 -9.63
CA ASP A 448 23.02 -6.79 -9.38
C ASP A 448 23.36 -6.96 -7.89
N PHE A 449 22.46 -7.60 -7.14
CA PHE A 449 22.61 -7.83 -5.71
C PHE A 449 23.67 -8.88 -5.34
N LYS A 450 24.22 -9.65 -6.30
CA LYS A 450 25.36 -10.53 -6.05
C LYS A 450 26.69 -9.81 -6.17
N THR A 451 26.82 -8.94 -7.18
CA THR A 451 28.09 -8.27 -7.50
C THR A 451 28.18 -6.84 -6.97
N GLY A 452 27.06 -6.23 -6.62
CA GLY A 452 26.96 -4.83 -6.21
C GLY A 452 27.08 -3.84 -7.35
N GLN A 453 27.01 -4.30 -8.61
CA GLN A 453 27.07 -3.44 -9.80
C GLN A 453 25.70 -2.87 -10.15
N GLY A 454 25.69 -1.71 -10.82
CA GLY A 454 24.47 -0.98 -11.19
C GLY A 454 24.68 0.53 -11.17
N ASP A 455 23.72 1.28 -11.71
CA ASP A 455 23.73 2.74 -11.68
C ASP A 455 23.36 3.23 -10.28
N VAL A 456 24.28 3.98 -9.66
CA VAL A 456 24.12 4.51 -8.31
C VAL A 456 24.55 5.97 -8.36
N ARG A 457 23.60 6.86 -8.12
CA ARG A 457 23.80 8.31 -8.08
C ARG A 457 23.71 8.82 -6.65
N THR A 458 23.88 10.13 -6.50
CA THR A 458 23.68 10.82 -5.23
C THR A 458 22.44 11.67 -5.35
N ASP A 459 21.54 11.54 -4.38
CA ASP A 459 20.43 12.46 -4.17
C ASP A 459 20.65 13.25 -2.88
N GLU A 460 20.07 14.45 -2.81
CA GLU A 460 20.12 15.34 -1.65
C GLU A 460 18.74 15.39 -0.98
N ILE A 461 18.68 15.00 0.29
CA ILE A 461 17.43 14.83 1.02
C ILE A 461 17.28 15.94 2.04
N GLY A 462 16.21 16.72 1.91
CA GLY A 462 15.77 17.69 2.90
C GLY A 462 15.20 17.04 4.16
N TRP A 463 15.54 17.59 5.33
CA TRP A 463 15.08 17.12 6.63
C TRP A 463 14.75 18.25 7.59
N PHE A 464 13.87 17.95 8.55
CA PHE A 464 13.47 18.79 9.67
C PHE A 464 13.72 18.07 10.99
N LEU A 465 14.19 18.81 11.99
CA LEU A 465 14.45 18.32 13.33
C LEU A 465 13.85 19.28 14.36
N ALA A 466 13.07 18.74 15.29
CA ALA A 466 12.63 19.44 16.48
C ALA A 466 13.36 18.91 17.71
N VAL A 467 14.09 19.80 18.41
CA VAL A 467 14.92 19.45 19.57
C VAL A 467 14.16 19.79 20.88
N PRO A 468 14.06 18.85 21.84
CA PRO A 468 13.39 19.08 23.11
C PRO A 468 14.10 20.07 24.03
N LYS A 469 13.36 20.67 24.97
CA LYS A 469 13.95 21.40 26.10
C LYS A 469 14.57 20.44 27.12
N ALA A 470 15.77 20.77 27.59
CA ALA A 470 16.38 20.09 28.71
C ALA A 470 15.57 20.34 30.00
N LYS A 471 15.11 19.27 30.66
CA LYS A 471 14.37 19.33 31.92
C LYS A 471 14.62 18.09 32.76
N GLY A 472 15.10 18.29 33.99
CA GLY A 472 15.37 17.20 34.92
C GLY A 472 16.37 16.18 34.33
N PRO A 473 16.00 14.89 34.18
CA PRO A 473 16.84 13.87 33.57
C PRO A 473 16.88 13.92 32.03
N MET A 474 15.95 14.65 31.38
CA MET A 474 15.91 14.79 29.92
C MET A 474 16.93 15.85 29.52
N LYS A 475 18.03 15.44 28.87
CA LYS A 475 19.14 16.30 28.46
C LYS A 475 19.73 15.80 27.14
N PRO A 476 20.36 16.69 26.35
CA PRO A 476 21.09 16.29 25.16
C PRO A 476 22.27 15.35 25.48
N PRO A 477 22.66 14.45 24.55
CA PRO A 477 21.97 14.19 23.29
C PRO A 477 20.64 13.46 23.49
N PHE A 478 19.58 13.96 22.88
CA PHE A 478 18.24 13.37 23.01
C PHE A 478 18.08 12.12 22.11
N PRO A 479 17.28 11.13 22.54
CA PRO A 479 16.72 10.08 21.68
C PRO A 479 15.99 10.67 20.48
N VAL A 480 15.97 9.96 19.34
CA VAL A 480 15.38 10.44 18.09
C VAL A 480 14.27 9.52 17.61
N ALA A 481 13.07 10.07 17.45
CA ALA A 481 11.98 9.43 16.70
C ALA A 481 12.00 9.95 15.26
N PHE A 482 12.06 9.03 14.30
CA PHE A 482 11.86 9.32 12.89
C PHE A 482 10.36 9.45 12.63
N TRP A 483 9.96 10.54 11.97
CA TRP A 483 8.60 10.79 11.53
C TRP A 483 8.50 10.66 10.02
N GLY A 484 7.71 9.69 9.55
CA GLY A 484 7.31 9.57 8.15
C GLY A 484 6.05 10.40 7.87
N HIS A 485 6.09 11.19 6.80
CA HIS A 485 4.98 12.04 6.36
C HIS A 485 3.98 11.32 5.43
N GLY A 486 2.80 11.91 5.21
CA GLY A 486 1.78 11.41 4.28
C GLY A 486 2.18 11.50 2.78
N VAL A 487 1.37 10.96 1.87
CA VAL A 487 1.73 10.85 0.43
C VAL A 487 1.76 12.18 -0.35
N THR A 488 1.10 13.22 0.14
CA THR A 488 1.28 14.59 -0.37
C THR A 488 2.02 15.46 0.65
N GLY A 489 2.55 14.80 1.68
CA GLY A 489 3.15 15.38 2.85
C GLY A 489 4.64 15.65 2.67
N HIS A 490 5.23 16.22 3.71
CA HIS A 490 6.58 16.75 3.68
C HIS A 490 7.26 16.62 5.04
N SER A 491 8.58 16.76 5.07
CA SER A 491 9.37 16.67 6.31
C SER A 491 8.98 17.67 7.42
N ASP A 492 8.36 18.81 7.08
CA ASP A 492 7.91 19.81 8.06
C ASP A 492 6.68 19.39 8.87
N GLU A 493 6.01 18.28 8.53
CA GLU A 493 4.94 17.70 9.38
C GLU A 493 5.40 17.41 10.81
N VAL A 494 6.72 17.27 11.03
CA VAL A 494 7.35 17.27 12.35
C VAL A 494 6.79 18.37 13.26
N LEU A 495 6.48 19.55 12.72
CA LEU A 495 5.93 20.68 13.46
C LEU A 495 4.61 20.33 14.14
N PHE A 496 3.76 19.48 13.57
CA PHE A 496 2.44 19.16 14.12
C PHE A 496 2.49 18.15 15.27
N TYR A 497 3.55 17.33 15.34
CA TYR A 497 3.64 16.23 16.32
C TYR A 497 4.75 16.44 17.37
N ALA A 498 5.81 17.17 17.04
CA ALA A 498 7.03 17.21 17.85
C ALA A 498 6.83 17.63 19.30
N GLY A 499 5.85 18.50 19.59
CA GLY A 499 5.64 19.02 20.94
C GLY A 499 5.32 17.94 21.98
N ASP A 500 4.50 16.95 21.62
CA ASP A 500 4.12 15.87 22.54
C ASP A 500 5.27 14.88 22.80
N TYR A 501 6.12 14.65 21.79
CA TYR A 501 7.34 13.85 21.91
C TYR A 501 8.42 14.60 22.72
N ALA A 502 8.59 15.89 22.45
CA ALA A 502 9.54 16.76 23.14
C ALA A 502 9.21 16.88 24.63
N ARG A 503 7.92 16.83 25.00
CA ARG A 503 7.48 16.81 26.40
C ARG A 503 8.07 15.64 27.20
N GLN A 504 8.42 14.55 26.53
CA GLN A 504 9.08 13.37 27.12
C GLN A 504 10.57 13.25 26.75
N GLY A 505 11.16 14.33 26.22
CA GLY A 505 12.59 14.38 25.91
C GLY A 505 12.98 13.57 24.67
N ILE A 506 12.08 13.44 23.69
CA ILE A 506 12.33 12.76 22.42
C ILE A 506 12.35 13.80 21.30
N ALA A 507 13.45 13.87 20.56
CA ALA A 507 13.55 14.69 19.37
C ALA A 507 12.79 14.03 18.21
N LEU A 508 12.15 14.84 17.36
CA LEU A 508 11.41 14.34 16.20
C LEU A 508 12.14 14.76 14.92
N PHE A 509 12.50 13.79 14.08
CA PHE A 509 13.26 13.96 12.85
C PHE A 509 12.43 13.48 11.65
N GLY A 510 12.14 14.36 10.71
CA GLY A 510 11.42 14.06 9.47
C GLY A 510 12.30 14.31 8.26
N TYR A 511 12.13 13.52 7.20
CA TYR A 511 12.83 13.71 5.92
C TYR A 511 11.86 13.50 4.76
N ASN A 512 12.07 14.22 3.66
CA ASN A 512 11.22 14.10 2.48
C ASN A 512 11.47 12.74 1.82
N ASN A 513 10.43 12.02 1.41
CA ASN A 513 10.51 10.81 0.57
C ASN A 513 10.77 11.15 -0.92
N PRO A 514 11.15 10.18 -1.77
CA PRO A 514 11.33 10.42 -3.22
C PRO A 514 10.13 11.17 -3.83
N GLY A 515 10.37 12.20 -4.64
CA GLY A 515 9.32 12.97 -5.28
C GLY A 515 8.54 13.94 -4.38
N HIS A 516 8.89 14.10 -3.11
CA HIS A 516 8.15 14.95 -2.16
C HIS A 516 8.93 16.20 -1.75
N GLY A 517 8.22 17.30 -1.49
CA GLY A 517 8.78 18.55 -0.98
C GLY A 517 7.73 19.65 -0.90
N PHE A 518 7.82 20.53 0.11
CA PHE A 518 6.84 21.59 0.29
C PHE A 518 6.98 22.65 -0.81
N VAL A 519 5.86 23.07 -1.40
CA VAL A 519 5.79 24.09 -2.46
C VAL A 519 4.81 25.18 -2.05
N PHE A 520 5.31 26.41 -1.86
CA PHE A 520 4.44 27.57 -1.63
C PHE A 520 3.74 28.00 -2.93
N SER A 521 2.48 28.41 -2.82
CA SER A 521 1.88 29.26 -3.85
C SER A 521 2.59 30.63 -3.89
N GLU A 522 2.52 31.35 -5.01
CA GLU A 522 3.14 32.68 -5.11
C GLU A 522 2.62 33.66 -4.04
N SER A 523 1.31 33.62 -3.75
CA SER A 523 0.68 34.44 -2.71
C SER A 523 1.14 34.07 -1.31
N ASP A 524 1.23 32.77 -1.00
CA ASP A 524 1.65 32.31 0.32
C ASP A 524 3.13 32.59 0.54
N ARG A 525 3.95 32.44 -0.50
CA ARG A 525 5.37 32.80 -0.46
C ARG A 525 5.57 34.28 -0.20
N ALA A 526 4.80 35.15 -0.86
CA ALA A 526 4.87 36.59 -0.65
C ALA A 526 4.44 36.97 0.78
N LEU A 527 3.35 36.37 1.28
CA LEU A 527 2.88 36.56 2.65
C LEU A 527 3.92 36.10 3.68
N ALA A 528 4.42 34.87 3.54
CA ALA A 528 5.39 34.28 4.44
C ALA A 528 6.71 35.07 4.43
N SER A 529 7.19 35.49 3.26
CA SER A 529 8.38 36.36 3.13
C SER A 529 8.18 37.71 3.82
N GLY A 530 7.02 38.33 3.64
CA GLY A 530 6.69 39.58 4.32
C GLY A 530 6.74 39.45 5.84
N ARG A 531 6.18 38.36 6.39
CA ARG A 531 6.16 38.11 7.84
C ARG A 531 7.53 37.75 8.40
N LEU A 532 8.23 36.81 7.78
CA LEU A 532 9.53 36.31 8.26
C LEU A 532 10.64 37.38 8.16
N SER A 533 10.51 38.34 7.25
CA SER A 533 11.44 39.48 7.16
C SER A 533 11.45 40.37 8.41
N LEU A 534 10.32 40.46 9.14
CA LEU A 534 10.20 41.30 10.34
C LEU A 534 11.11 40.82 11.48
N ASN A 535 11.38 39.50 11.53
CA ASN A 535 12.11 38.84 12.61
C ASN A 535 13.41 38.20 12.14
N CYS A 536 13.91 38.60 10.95
CA CYS A 536 15.17 38.13 10.38
C CYS A 536 15.22 36.62 10.13
N LEU A 537 14.15 36.05 9.58
CA LEU A 537 14.00 34.62 9.27
C LEU A 537 13.80 34.35 7.77
N VAL A 538 14.23 35.25 6.89
CA VAL A 538 14.06 35.07 5.43
C VAL A 538 14.70 33.77 4.90
N PRO A 539 15.91 33.35 5.35
CA PRO A 539 16.50 32.07 4.95
C PRO A 539 15.63 30.85 5.21
N PHE A 540 14.78 30.88 6.26
CA PHE A 540 13.92 29.76 6.61
C PHE A 540 13.01 29.32 5.45
N LEU A 541 12.51 30.25 4.62
CA LEU A 541 11.67 29.89 3.47
C LEU A 541 12.38 28.97 2.47
N GLY A 542 13.62 29.31 2.10
CA GLY A 542 14.40 28.48 1.19
C GLY A 542 14.85 27.16 1.82
N ALA A 543 14.95 27.09 3.16
CA ALA A 543 15.13 25.84 3.88
C ALA A 543 13.84 24.99 3.86
N PHE A 544 12.68 25.63 4.01
CA PHE A 544 11.35 25.02 4.03
C PHE A 544 10.93 24.45 2.66
N GLU A 545 11.21 25.17 1.57
CA GLU A 545 10.99 24.72 0.17
C GLU A 545 12.02 23.67 -0.29
N GLY A 546 12.94 23.24 0.58
CA GLY A 546 13.93 22.22 0.25
C GLY A 546 13.28 20.84 0.10
N GLY A 547 13.13 20.35 -1.13
CA GLY A 547 12.53 19.05 -1.40
C GLY A 547 12.86 18.44 -2.75
N ARG A 548 12.17 17.35 -3.07
CA ARG A 548 12.40 16.45 -4.21
C ARG A 548 11.22 16.39 -5.18
N ALA A 549 10.24 17.27 -5.03
CA ALA A 549 9.10 17.37 -5.94
C ALA A 549 9.55 17.89 -7.32
N HIS A 550 8.88 17.45 -8.38
CA HIS A 550 9.12 17.88 -9.75
C HIS A 550 7.84 18.42 -10.37
N ASP A 551 7.96 19.40 -11.26
CA ASP A 551 6.86 19.85 -12.12
C ASP A 551 6.66 18.79 -13.22
N LEU A 552 5.59 18.00 -13.11
CA LEU A 552 5.31 16.86 -14.00
C LEU A 552 4.20 17.16 -15.01
N ASN A 553 3.40 18.19 -14.77
CA ASN A 553 2.34 18.66 -15.68
C ASN A 553 2.75 19.87 -16.53
N GLY A 554 3.92 20.46 -16.25
CA GLY A 554 4.44 21.59 -16.98
C GLY A 554 3.76 22.91 -16.63
N ASP A 555 3.10 23.04 -15.46
CA ASP A 555 2.45 24.28 -15.02
C ASP A 555 3.41 25.26 -14.31
N GLY A 556 4.66 24.84 -14.10
CA GLY A 556 5.72 25.61 -13.46
C GLY A 556 5.80 25.41 -11.94
N LYS A 557 4.94 24.58 -11.34
CA LYS A 557 4.90 24.27 -9.92
C LYS A 557 5.28 22.81 -9.70
N PRO A 558 6.18 22.50 -8.77
CA PRO A 558 6.48 21.11 -8.46
C PRO A 558 5.31 20.39 -7.79
N ASP A 559 5.14 19.11 -8.14
CA ASP A 559 4.03 18.28 -7.70
C ASP A 559 4.49 17.25 -6.69
N SER A 560 4.28 17.56 -5.41
CA SER A 560 4.74 16.72 -4.31
C SER A 560 4.01 15.37 -4.27
N GLY A 561 4.79 14.29 -4.31
CA GLY A 561 4.30 12.92 -4.15
C GLY A 561 3.53 12.35 -5.34
N TRP A 562 3.50 13.05 -6.48
CA TRP A 562 2.62 12.69 -7.59
C TRP A 562 2.89 11.28 -8.17
N PHE A 563 4.17 10.95 -8.40
CA PHE A 563 4.58 9.63 -8.89
C PHE A 563 4.84 8.61 -7.79
N TRP A 564 4.45 8.90 -6.56
CA TRP A 564 4.60 7.91 -5.49
C TRP A 564 3.74 6.67 -5.78
N TRP A 565 2.43 6.85 -5.95
CA TRP A 565 1.50 5.81 -6.37
C TRP A 565 1.12 5.98 -7.84
N THR A 566 1.44 4.99 -8.67
CA THR A 566 1.03 4.94 -10.08
C THR A 566 0.75 3.49 -10.47
N ALA A 567 0.27 3.26 -11.70
CA ALA A 567 0.20 1.90 -12.22
C ALA A 567 1.55 1.37 -12.75
N HIS A 568 2.64 2.15 -12.67
CA HIS A 568 4.02 1.70 -12.92
C HIS A 568 4.55 0.95 -11.70
N ILE A 569 4.13 -0.30 -11.56
CA ILE A 569 4.33 -1.20 -10.40
C ILE A 569 5.76 -1.12 -9.80
N PHE A 570 6.79 -1.20 -10.64
CA PHE A 570 8.18 -1.27 -10.18
C PHE A 570 8.73 0.09 -9.72
N HIS A 571 8.24 1.19 -10.29
CA HIS A 571 8.56 2.54 -9.84
C HIS A 571 8.00 2.78 -8.44
N THR A 572 6.70 2.52 -8.23
CA THR A 572 6.09 2.65 -6.90
C THR A 572 6.75 1.75 -5.85
N ARG A 573 7.06 0.49 -6.20
CA ARG A 573 7.83 -0.41 -5.31
C ARG A 573 9.17 0.20 -4.91
N ASP A 574 9.92 0.72 -5.87
CA ASP A 574 11.28 1.19 -5.63
C ASP A 574 11.33 2.59 -5.01
N ASN A 575 10.29 3.41 -5.14
CA ASN A 575 10.08 4.61 -4.34
C ASN A 575 10.05 4.30 -2.83
N VAL A 576 9.27 3.29 -2.43
CA VAL A 576 9.23 2.81 -1.03
C VAL A 576 10.63 2.34 -0.60
N ARG A 577 11.30 1.52 -1.41
CA ARG A 577 12.64 1.01 -1.06
C ARG A 577 13.69 2.12 -0.99
N GLN A 578 13.63 3.11 -1.87
CA GLN A 578 14.52 4.27 -1.87
C GLN A 578 14.33 5.11 -0.61
N GLY A 579 13.09 5.41 -0.21
CA GLY A 579 12.81 6.14 1.02
C GLY A 579 13.29 5.42 2.28
N ILE A 580 13.27 4.08 2.30
CA ILE A 580 13.84 3.28 3.39
C ILE A 580 15.37 3.33 3.41
N LEU A 581 16.03 3.27 2.24
CA LEU A 581 17.48 3.42 2.15
C LEU A 581 17.94 4.81 2.64
N ASP A 582 17.19 5.85 2.30
CA ASP A 582 17.40 7.21 2.79
C ASP A 582 17.32 7.28 4.33
N GLY A 583 16.32 6.63 4.91
CA GLY A 583 16.17 6.51 6.36
C GLY A 583 17.32 5.75 7.03
N MET A 584 17.83 4.66 6.42
CA MET A 584 19.00 3.93 6.92
C MET A 584 20.27 4.79 6.91
N GLN A 585 20.46 5.59 5.85
CA GLN A 585 21.57 6.53 5.79
C GLN A 585 21.44 7.63 6.85
N ALA A 586 20.23 8.16 7.08
CA ALA A 586 19.99 9.14 8.14
C ALA A 586 20.31 8.56 9.55
N VAL A 587 19.88 7.32 9.84
CA VAL A 587 20.23 6.61 11.09
C VAL A 587 21.75 6.47 11.21
N ARG A 588 22.42 6.04 10.14
CA ARG A 588 23.89 5.92 10.12
C ARG A 588 24.55 7.26 10.42
N ILE A 589 24.06 8.38 9.86
CA ILE A 589 24.61 9.72 10.13
C ILE A 589 24.40 10.11 11.59
N LEU A 590 23.17 10.06 12.10
CA LEU A 590 22.85 10.45 13.48
C LEU A 590 23.65 9.64 14.52
N ARG A 591 23.94 8.37 14.24
CA ARG A 591 24.78 7.54 15.12
C ARG A 591 26.22 8.00 15.21
N THR A 592 26.70 8.79 14.25
CA THR A 592 28.06 9.36 14.29
C THR A 592 28.17 10.63 15.13
N PHE A 593 27.10 11.06 15.80
CA PHE A 593 27.13 12.20 16.73
C PHE A 593 27.70 11.77 18.09
N ASP A 594 28.91 11.19 18.05
CA ASP A 594 29.62 10.56 19.15
C ASP A 594 30.64 11.50 19.83
N GLY A 595 30.55 12.80 19.54
CA GLY A 595 31.50 13.82 19.98
C GLY A 595 32.68 14.04 19.01
N ARG A 596 32.64 13.46 17.81
CA ARG A 596 33.58 13.84 16.73
C ARG A 596 33.32 15.26 16.22
N GLN A 597 34.34 15.84 15.59
CA GLN A 597 34.22 17.10 14.86
C GLN A 597 33.24 16.99 13.68
N GLY A 598 32.38 17.99 13.53
CA GLY A 598 31.48 18.20 12.40
C GLY A 598 32.14 18.92 11.23
N THR A 599 31.32 19.30 10.25
CA THR A 599 31.75 19.92 8.97
C THR A 599 31.41 21.40 8.85
N GLN A 600 30.64 21.97 9.79
CA GLN A 600 30.15 23.35 9.73
C GLN A 600 30.55 24.11 10.99
N ASP A 601 30.76 25.42 10.81
CA ASP A 601 30.96 26.46 11.84
C ASP A 601 29.62 27.19 12.01
N PHE A 602 28.94 26.90 13.11
CA PHE A 602 27.60 27.33 13.46
C PHE A 602 27.64 28.66 14.21
N ASP A 603 28.62 28.93 15.07
CA ASP A 603 28.70 30.21 15.80
C ASP A 603 29.46 31.33 15.07
N GLY A 604 30.32 30.96 14.13
CA GLY A 604 31.16 31.85 13.31
C GLY A 604 32.54 32.14 13.91
N ASP A 605 33.06 31.31 14.83
CA ASP A 605 34.38 31.50 15.45
C ASP A 605 35.58 31.06 14.58
N GLY A 606 35.30 30.48 13.40
CA GLY A 606 36.29 29.96 12.46
C GLY A 606 36.68 28.50 12.70
N LYS A 607 35.99 27.79 13.60
CA LYS A 607 36.13 26.35 13.82
C LYS A 607 34.77 25.68 13.65
N ASN A 608 34.80 24.46 13.16
CA ASN A 608 33.57 23.67 13.11
C ASN A 608 33.15 23.27 14.54
N GLU A 609 31.88 22.95 14.76
CA GLU A 609 31.39 22.39 16.02
C GLU A 609 31.47 20.86 16.00
N LEU A 610 31.01 20.22 17.09
CA LEU A 610 30.81 18.78 17.11
C LEU A 610 29.69 18.38 16.14
N ALA A 611 29.78 17.18 15.58
CA ALA A 611 28.70 16.67 14.73
C ALA A 611 27.40 16.55 15.54
N GLY A 612 26.37 17.28 15.12
CA GLY A 612 25.06 17.32 15.78
C GLY A 612 24.89 18.36 16.87
N ASP A 613 25.90 19.20 17.15
CA ASP A 613 25.84 20.36 18.07
C ASP A 613 25.43 21.61 17.27
N PHE A 614 24.15 21.73 16.92
CA PHE A 614 23.68 22.76 15.99
C PHE A 614 23.54 24.13 16.67
N ASP A 615 23.34 24.16 17.99
CA ASP A 615 23.21 25.37 18.78
C ASP A 615 24.55 25.93 19.30
N ALA A 616 25.64 25.21 19.04
CA ALA A 616 27.03 25.55 19.38
C ALA A 616 27.23 25.72 20.90
N ASP A 617 26.70 24.80 21.69
CA ASP A 617 26.88 24.76 23.14
C ASP A 617 28.00 23.82 23.62
N GLY A 618 28.55 23.01 22.72
CA GLY A 618 29.61 22.04 22.97
C GLY A 618 29.10 20.63 23.24
N VAL A 619 27.80 20.36 23.09
CA VAL A 619 27.17 19.04 23.25
C VAL A 619 26.30 18.73 22.04
N PRO A 620 26.40 17.53 21.43
CA PRO A 620 25.45 17.14 20.38
C PRO A 620 24.01 17.20 20.89
N ASP A 621 23.12 17.85 20.14
CA ASP A 621 21.71 18.04 20.51
C ASP A 621 20.96 16.71 20.58
N VAL A 622 21.24 15.82 19.62
CA VAL A 622 20.49 14.58 19.40
C VAL A 622 21.42 13.44 18.97
N GLY A 623 20.93 12.21 19.01
CA GLY A 623 21.62 11.09 18.38
C GLY A 623 22.87 10.63 19.12
N GLY A 624 23.76 9.95 18.39
CA GLY A 624 24.92 9.24 18.92
C GLY A 624 24.68 7.73 19.13
N PRO A 625 25.75 6.95 19.32
CA PRO A 625 25.68 5.50 19.28
C PRO A 625 24.99 4.88 20.51
N ASN A 626 24.75 5.67 21.56
CA ASN A 626 24.25 5.23 22.85
C ASN A 626 22.84 5.77 23.18
N VAL A 627 22.17 6.44 22.23
CA VAL A 627 20.78 6.88 22.41
C VAL A 627 19.81 5.97 21.64
N PRO A 628 18.56 5.81 22.13
CA PRO A 628 17.50 5.15 21.38
C PRO A 628 17.11 5.84 20.08
N TYR A 629 16.75 5.03 19.08
CA TYR A 629 16.10 5.46 17.84
C TYR A 629 14.75 4.78 17.66
N PHE A 630 13.77 5.52 17.15
CA PHE A 630 12.40 5.07 16.95
C PHE A 630 11.88 5.41 15.56
N ALA A 631 10.82 4.73 15.12
CA ALA A 631 10.13 5.04 13.87
C ALA A 631 8.62 5.19 14.09
N ALA A 632 8.04 6.30 13.66
CA ALA A 632 6.61 6.56 13.62
C ALA A 632 6.28 7.35 12.34
N GLY A 633 5.00 7.51 12.08
CA GLY A 633 4.53 8.27 10.93
C GLY A 633 3.13 7.85 10.58
N GLU A 634 2.49 8.68 9.77
CA GLU A 634 1.09 8.51 9.40
C GLU A 634 0.93 8.16 7.92
N SER A 635 -0.09 7.37 7.58
CA SER A 635 -0.42 7.05 6.19
C SER A 635 0.78 6.41 5.46
N LEU A 636 1.34 7.07 4.44
CA LEU A 636 2.60 6.69 3.83
C LEU A 636 3.72 6.52 4.87
N GLY A 637 3.88 7.47 5.80
CA GLY A 637 4.79 7.37 6.92
C GLY A 637 4.54 6.17 7.84
N GLY A 638 3.29 5.73 7.96
CA GLY A 638 2.92 4.48 8.65
C GLY A 638 3.42 3.24 7.92
N ILE A 639 3.32 3.21 6.59
CA ILE A 639 3.90 2.15 5.73
C ILE A 639 5.43 2.13 5.90
N MET A 640 6.07 3.29 5.80
CA MET A 640 7.53 3.43 5.86
C MET A 640 8.09 3.07 7.24
N SER A 641 7.48 3.57 8.32
CA SER A 641 7.93 3.27 9.69
C SER A 641 7.73 1.80 10.07
N GLY A 642 6.69 1.14 9.54
CA GLY A 642 6.48 -0.30 9.68
C GLY A 642 7.63 -1.12 9.10
N ILE A 643 8.14 -0.74 7.92
CA ILE A 643 9.32 -1.35 7.29
C ILE A 643 10.58 -1.00 8.05
N GLN A 644 10.81 0.29 8.32
CA GLN A 644 12.04 0.80 8.94
C GLN A 644 12.32 0.09 10.27
N GLY A 645 11.31 -0.04 11.14
CA GLY A 645 11.46 -0.77 12.40
C GLY A 645 11.71 -2.28 12.24
N GLY A 646 11.35 -2.88 11.11
CA GLY A 646 11.59 -4.31 10.82
C GLY A 646 12.92 -4.61 10.11
N ILE A 647 13.63 -3.60 9.57
CA ILE A 647 14.86 -3.79 8.78
C ILE A 647 16.10 -3.10 9.36
N GLU A 648 15.92 -2.04 10.14
CA GLU A 648 17.02 -1.21 10.67
C GLU A 648 17.42 -1.67 12.10
N PRO A 649 18.59 -2.32 12.28
CA PRO A 649 19.06 -2.87 13.56
C PRO A 649 19.16 -1.88 14.71
N TYR A 650 19.29 -0.59 14.40
CA TYR A 650 19.46 0.45 15.42
C TYR A 650 18.15 1.09 15.88
N MET A 651 17.02 0.77 15.22
CA MET A 651 15.70 1.08 15.76
C MET A 651 15.38 0.16 16.93
N ILE A 652 14.76 0.67 17.99
CA ILE A 652 14.38 -0.16 19.14
C ILE A 652 12.86 -0.31 19.30
N ALA A 653 12.08 0.62 18.76
CA ALA A 653 10.63 0.56 18.75
C ALA A 653 10.05 1.28 17.52
N ALA A 654 8.90 0.80 17.04
CA ALA A 654 8.13 1.48 16.01
C ALA A 654 6.64 1.62 16.39
N ALA A 655 6.01 2.68 15.92
CA ALA A 655 4.59 2.95 16.11
C ALA A 655 3.94 3.47 14.81
N PRO A 656 3.78 2.62 13.78
CA PRO A 656 3.16 3.02 12.52
C PRO A 656 1.68 3.37 12.73
N MET A 657 1.26 4.53 12.22
CA MET A 657 -0.12 5.03 12.31
C MET A 657 -0.81 4.94 10.94
N SER A 658 -1.91 4.20 10.88
CA SER A 658 -2.59 3.86 9.62
C SER A 658 -1.61 3.37 8.55
N GLY A 659 -0.66 2.54 8.96
CA GLY A 659 0.19 1.76 8.07
C GLY A 659 -0.46 0.43 7.73
N GLY A 660 0.16 -0.35 6.85
CA GLY A 660 -0.34 -1.69 6.54
C GLY A 660 0.42 -2.38 5.43
N GLY A 661 0.27 -3.70 5.36
CA GLY A 661 0.81 -4.51 4.26
C GLY A 661 -0.24 -4.82 3.20
N SER A 662 0.12 -5.64 2.20
CA SER A 662 -0.70 -5.88 1.00
C SER A 662 -0.83 -4.63 0.11
N LEU A 663 0.30 -3.96 -0.13
CA LEU A 663 0.33 -2.65 -0.76
C LEU A 663 -0.33 -2.61 -2.13
N ALA A 664 -0.17 -3.65 -2.96
CA ALA A 664 -0.86 -3.69 -4.23
C ALA A 664 -2.34 -3.99 -4.04
N LEU A 665 -2.69 -5.11 -3.38
CA LEU A 665 -4.06 -5.63 -3.35
C LEU A 665 -5.05 -4.79 -2.54
N ASP A 666 -4.62 -4.29 -1.38
CA ASP A 666 -5.46 -3.49 -0.50
C ASP A 666 -5.25 -2.00 -0.79
N VAL A 667 -4.05 -1.46 -0.52
CA VAL A 667 -3.82 -0.02 -0.62
C VAL A 667 -3.95 0.49 -2.07
N GLY A 668 -3.27 -0.13 -3.02
CA GLY A 668 -3.28 0.33 -4.43
C GLY A 668 -4.65 0.26 -5.10
N PHE A 669 -5.49 -0.72 -4.77
CA PHE A 669 -6.76 -0.95 -5.47
C PHE A 669 -8.03 -0.65 -4.67
N ARG A 670 -7.97 -0.49 -3.34
CA ARG A 670 -9.16 -0.23 -2.51
C ARG A 670 -9.13 1.13 -1.80
N SER A 671 -8.02 1.87 -1.88
CA SER A 671 -7.91 3.15 -1.18
C SER A 671 -8.88 4.18 -1.69
N TYR A 672 -9.13 5.17 -0.85
CA TYR A 672 -9.81 6.40 -1.20
C TYR A 672 -8.71 7.47 -1.35
N GLY A 673 -8.61 8.15 -2.50
CA GLY A 673 -7.65 9.25 -2.74
C GLY A 673 -6.31 8.87 -3.39
N VAL A 674 -5.82 7.63 -3.18
CA VAL A 674 -4.62 7.09 -3.85
C VAL A 674 -4.99 6.26 -5.10
N VAL A 675 -6.18 5.66 -5.06
CA VAL A 675 -6.66 4.70 -6.06
C VAL A 675 -6.82 5.35 -7.42
N GLU A 676 -7.07 6.65 -7.49
CA GLU A 676 -7.25 7.39 -8.73
C GLU A 676 -5.98 7.29 -9.60
N SER A 677 -4.79 7.40 -8.99
CA SER A 677 -3.52 7.24 -9.70
C SER A 677 -3.29 5.83 -10.23
N VAL A 678 -3.71 4.81 -9.48
CA VAL A 678 -3.50 3.41 -9.85
C VAL A 678 -4.60 2.94 -10.81
N THR A 679 -5.86 3.07 -10.41
CA THR A 679 -7.02 2.62 -11.17
C THR A 679 -7.28 3.48 -12.41
N GLY A 680 -6.94 4.77 -12.40
CA GLY A 680 -7.10 5.66 -13.56
C GLY A 680 -6.30 5.18 -14.77
N GLN A 681 -5.03 4.80 -14.57
CA GLN A 681 -4.20 4.19 -15.63
C GLN A 681 -4.48 2.69 -15.83
N THR A 682 -4.99 1.97 -14.82
CA THR A 682 -5.30 0.53 -14.95
C THR A 682 -6.58 0.28 -15.77
N LEU A 683 -7.61 1.12 -15.58
CA LEU A 683 -8.93 0.95 -16.20
C LEU A 683 -9.15 1.94 -17.35
N GLY A 684 -8.34 3.00 -17.43
CA GLY A 684 -8.30 3.94 -18.54
C GLY A 684 -7.10 3.74 -19.47
N PRO A 685 -6.95 4.60 -20.48
CA PRO A 685 -7.82 5.72 -20.81
C PRO A 685 -9.18 5.29 -21.42
N ILE A 686 -10.17 6.19 -21.38
CA ILE A 686 -11.56 5.89 -21.76
C ILE A 686 -12.08 6.91 -22.76
N VAL A 687 -12.72 6.46 -23.84
CA VAL A 687 -13.58 7.31 -24.69
C VAL A 687 -15.01 7.21 -24.19
N PHE A 688 -15.66 8.32 -23.89
CA PHE A 688 -17.03 8.30 -23.38
C PHE A 688 -17.86 9.48 -23.91
N ALA A 689 -19.17 9.40 -23.76
CA ALA A 689 -20.07 10.50 -24.09
C ALA A 689 -21.12 10.70 -23.01
N VAL A 690 -21.48 11.96 -22.77
CA VAL A 690 -22.56 12.36 -21.86
C VAL A 690 -23.39 13.48 -22.50
N PRO A 691 -24.65 13.70 -22.07
CA PRO A 691 -25.40 14.89 -22.44
C PRO A 691 -24.63 16.17 -22.08
N SER A 692 -24.69 17.17 -22.96
CA SER A 692 -24.04 18.47 -22.74
C SER A 692 -24.44 19.13 -21.41
N GLU A 693 -25.69 18.91 -21.00
CA GLU A 693 -26.30 19.49 -19.80
C GLU A 693 -25.72 18.92 -18.50
N GLU A 694 -25.07 17.75 -18.55
CA GLU A 694 -24.35 17.17 -17.39
C GLU A 694 -22.92 17.72 -17.24
N ARG A 695 -22.50 18.64 -18.12
CA ARG A 695 -21.22 19.35 -18.07
C ARG A 695 -21.45 20.86 -18.12
N PRO A 696 -22.11 21.44 -17.10
CA PRO A 696 -22.25 22.88 -17.00
C PRO A 696 -20.89 23.57 -17.01
N ASP A 697 -20.84 24.85 -17.40
CA ASP A 697 -19.63 25.66 -17.33
C ASP A 697 -19.29 25.96 -15.86
N GLU A 698 -18.61 25.00 -15.24
CA GLU A 698 -18.09 25.05 -13.87
C GLU A 698 -16.57 25.07 -13.89
N ASP A 699 -15.97 25.63 -12.84
CA ASP A 699 -14.52 25.70 -12.67
C ASP A 699 -13.97 24.42 -12.03
N ASP A 700 -14.34 23.27 -12.59
CA ASP A 700 -13.93 21.94 -12.15
C ASP A 700 -13.08 21.29 -13.25
N VAL A 701 -11.80 21.06 -12.98
CA VAL A 701 -10.85 20.45 -13.92
C VAL A 701 -11.10 18.95 -14.12
N ASP A 702 -11.70 18.28 -13.13
CA ASP A 702 -12.06 16.87 -13.22
C ASP A 702 -13.35 16.68 -14.04
N ARG A 703 -14.20 17.71 -14.09
CA ARG A 703 -15.46 17.73 -14.83
C ARG A 703 -15.63 19.01 -15.65
N MET A 704 -14.64 19.31 -16.48
CA MET A 704 -14.62 20.50 -17.33
C MET A 704 -15.94 20.69 -18.07
N GLY A 705 -16.43 21.92 -18.18
CA GLY A 705 -17.67 22.22 -18.93
C GLY A 705 -17.61 21.87 -20.42
N THR A 706 -18.74 21.98 -21.11
CA THR A 706 -18.85 21.64 -22.55
C THR A 706 -19.00 22.87 -23.45
N ARG A 707 -18.49 22.79 -24.68
CA ARG A 707 -18.81 23.74 -25.77
C ARG A 707 -20.04 23.30 -26.58
N CYS A 708 -20.57 22.11 -26.33
CA CYS A 708 -21.69 21.56 -27.08
C CYS A 708 -23.00 22.28 -26.77
N ALA A 709 -23.85 22.42 -27.78
CA ALA A 709 -25.17 23.03 -27.62
C ALA A 709 -26.09 22.14 -26.77
N PRO A 710 -27.05 22.71 -26.02
CA PRO A 710 -28.06 21.93 -25.30
C PRO A 710 -28.75 20.88 -26.20
N GLY A 711 -28.95 19.68 -25.68
CA GLY A 711 -29.48 18.50 -26.38
C GLY A 711 -28.42 17.72 -27.17
N HIS A 712 -27.20 18.22 -27.30
CA HIS A 712 -26.09 17.48 -27.90
C HIS A 712 -25.42 16.56 -26.88
N ARG A 713 -24.57 15.67 -27.39
CA ARG A 713 -23.67 14.83 -26.60
C ARG A 713 -22.27 15.37 -26.78
N THR A 714 -21.58 15.54 -25.66
CA THR A 714 -20.15 15.79 -25.65
C THR A 714 -19.44 14.44 -25.62
N VAL A 715 -18.65 14.16 -26.66
CA VAL A 715 -17.77 12.99 -26.71
C VAL A 715 -16.41 13.45 -26.19
N ARG A 716 -15.83 12.68 -25.28
CA ARG A 716 -14.66 13.07 -24.48
C ARG A 716 -13.68 11.92 -24.29
N LEU A 717 -12.45 12.27 -23.96
CA LEU A 717 -11.44 11.37 -23.42
C LEU A 717 -11.38 11.56 -21.90
N HIS A 718 -11.37 10.47 -21.14
CA HIS A 718 -11.03 10.46 -19.73
C HIS A 718 -9.59 9.99 -19.57
N VAL A 719 -8.74 10.86 -19.02
CA VAL A 719 -7.28 10.67 -18.92
C VAL A 719 -6.85 10.90 -17.47
N ASN A 720 -5.79 10.22 -17.02
CA ASN A 720 -5.33 10.28 -15.64
C ASN A 720 -4.08 11.16 -15.50
N GLU A 721 -4.09 12.00 -14.46
CA GLU A 721 -2.99 12.85 -14.05
C GLU A 721 -2.64 12.54 -12.57
N GLY A 722 -2.02 11.37 -12.36
CA GLY A 722 -1.82 10.77 -11.03
C GLY A 722 -3.05 10.87 -10.14
N ILE A 723 -3.05 11.66 -9.06
CA ILE A 723 -4.21 11.69 -8.15
C ILE A 723 -5.47 12.36 -8.72
N LYS A 724 -5.38 12.99 -9.90
CA LYS A 724 -6.50 13.65 -10.60
C LYS A 724 -6.87 12.90 -11.88
N ASN A 725 -8.10 13.11 -12.35
CA ASN A 725 -8.56 12.62 -13.65
C ASN A 725 -9.15 13.79 -14.41
N HIS A 726 -8.89 13.88 -15.71
CA HIS A 726 -9.39 14.97 -16.54
C HIS A 726 -10.28 14.44 -17.66
N GLU A 727 -11.23 15.28 -18.06
CA GLU A 727 -12.09 15.04 -19.20
C GLU A 727 -11.78 16.03 -20.33
N LEU A 728 -11.31 15.51 -21.47
CA LEU A 728 -10.99 16.30 -22.66
C LEU A 728 -12.09 16.16 -23.70
N GLU A 729 -12.84 17.23 -23.96
CA GLU A 729 -13.88 17.25 -25.00
C GLU A 729 -13.27 17.15 -26.41
N ILE A 730 -13.72 16.17 -27.21
CA ILE A 730 -13.19 15.93 -28.55
C ILE A 730 -14.19 16.20 -29.67
N ALA A 731 -15.50 16.06 -29.43
CA ALA A 731 -16.53 16.30 -30.45
C ALA A 731 -17.91 16.60 -29.84
N CYS A 732 -18.75 17.31 -30.60
CA CYS A 732 -20.15 17.60 -30.24
C CYS A 732 -21.11 16.96 -31.24
N LEU A 733 -21.95 16.04 -30.77
CA LEU A 733 -22.84 15.25 -31.64
C LEU A 733 -24.31 15.57 -31.34
N PRO A 734 -25.11 15.99 -32.35
CA PRO A 734 -26.54 16.15 -32.17
C PRO A 734 -27.24 14.79 -31.97
N PRO A 735 -28.49 14.77 -31.47
CA PRO A 735 -29.23 13.52 -31.20
C PRO A 735 -29.34 12.56 -32.39
N ASN A 736 -29.31 13.04 -33.63
CA ASN A 736 -29.39 12.19 -34.82
C ASN A 736 -28.06 11.51 -35.18
N GLU A 737 -26.93 11.99 -34.64
CA GLU A 737 -25.61 11.38 -34.84
C GLU A 737 -25.23 10.44 -33.69
N LEU A 738 -25.74 10.70 -32.48
CA LEU A 738 -25.54 9.86 -31.31
C LEU A 738 -26.81 9.81 -30.47
N ALA A 739 -27.56 8.71 -30.60
CA ALA A 739 -28.81 8.44 -29.90
C ALA A 739 -28.71 7.15 -29.07
N GLU A 740 -29.80 6.78 -28.41
CA GLU A 740 -29.97 5.49 -27.75
C GLU A 740 -29.80 4.32 -28.73
N LYS A 741 -29.25 3.19 -28.27
CA LYS A 741 -29.17 1.92 -29.01
C LYS A 741 -28.40 2.03 -30.34
N MET A 742 -27.28 2.73 -30.33
CA MET A 742 -26.26 2.72 -31.37
C MET A 742 -25.06 1.91 -30.92
N THR A 743 -24.31 1.34 -31.85
CA THR A 743 -23.03 0.68 -31.55
C THR A 743 -21.89 1.66 -31.78
N VAL A 744 -21.02 1.80 -30.78
CA VAL A 744 -19.79 2.59 -30.87
C VAL A 744 -18.60 1.64 -30.91
N VAL A 745 -17.72 1.80 -31.88
CA VAL A 745 -16.47 1.06 -32.00
C VAL A 745 -15.32 2.05 -31.87
N VAL A 746 -14.42 1.80 -30.93
CA VAL A 746 -13.18 2.55 -30.75
C VAL A 746 -12.02 1.65 -31.16
N THR A 747 -11.20 2.15 -32.07
CA THR A 747 -10.01 1.45 -32.55
C THR A 747 -8.77 2.27 -32.21
N ASN A 748 -7.81 1.64 -31.54
CA ASN A 748 -6.46 2.15 -31.50
C ASN A 748 -5.71 1.65 -32.75
N LEU A 749 -5.45 2.58 -33.66
CA LEU A 749 -4.85 2.29 -34.97
C LEU A 749 -3.34 1.96 -34.87
N ALA A 750 -2.70 2.25 -33.74
CA ALA A 750 -1.28 2.01 -33.54
C ALA A 750 -1.00 0.55 -33.11
N ASN A 751 -1.80 0.02 -32.18
CA ASN A 751 -1.64 -1.35 -31.68
C ASN A 751 -2.67 -2.35 -32.26
N GLY A 752 -3.73 -1.87 -32.92
CA GLY A 752 -4.78 -2.68 -33.51
C GLY A 752 -5.85 -3.16 -32.52
N GLU A 753 -5.84 -2.70 -31.27
CA GLU A 753 -6.89 -3.01 -30.30
C GLU A 753 -8.22 -2.37 -30.73
N VAL A 754 -9.30 -3.16 -30.62
CA VAL A 754 -10.66 -2.73 -30.93
C VAL A 754 -11.55 -3.03 -29.73
N ARG A 755 -12.29 -2.03 -29.28
CA ARG A 755 -13.28 -2.13 -28.20
C ARG A 755 -14.57 -1.45 -28.63
N CYS A 756 -15.70 -1.85 -28.07
CA CYS A 756 -16.99 -1.35 -28.50
C CYS A 756 -18.00 -1.39 -27.36
N ALA A 757 -19.05 -0.59 -27.49
CA ALA A 757 -20.14 -0.52 -26.53
C ALA A 757 -21.46 -0.19 -27.23
N ARG A 758 -22.57 -0.43 -26.54
CA ARG A 758 -23.89 0.10 -26.91
C ARG A 758 -24.13 1.44 -26.22
N THR A 759 -24.79 2.36 -26.90
CA THR A 759 -25.24 3.61 -26.27
C THR A 759 -26.50 3.40 -25.43
N GLY A 760 -26.52 4.01 -24.23
CA GLY A 760 -27.65 4.01 -23.29
C GLY A 760 -28.75 5.03 -23.63
N GLY A 761 -29.67 5.25 -22.67
CA GLY A 761 -30.96 6.00 -22.75
C GLY A 761 -30.96 7.39 -23.41
N ASP A 762 -29.79 7.95 -23.67
CA ASP A 762 -29.56 9.29 -24.15
C ASP A 762 -28.28 9.37 -25.00
N GLY A 763 -27.82 8.28 -25.61
CA GLY A 763 -26.60 8.28 -26.41
C GLY A 763 -25.31 8.21 -25.59
N ARG A 764 -25.37 8.16 -24.25
CA ARG A 764 -24.17 7.96 -23.42
C ARG A 764 -23.52 6.61 -23.70
N PHE A 765 -22.20 6.58 -23.66
CA PHE A 765 -21.42 5.34 -23.73
C PHE A 765 -20.10 5.53 -22.99
N ARG A 766 -19.38 4.42 -22.78
CA ARG A 766 -17.96 4.43 -22.46
C ARG A 766 -17.27 3.25 -23.15
N VAL A 767 -16.02 3.45 -23.55
CA VAL A 767 -15.17 2.40 -24.12
C VAL A 767 -13.75 2.62 -23.59
N PRO A 768 -13.28 1.81 -22.62
CA PRO A 768 -11.87 1.80 -22.26
C PRO A 768 -11.06 1.25 -23.43
N ILE A 769 -9.91 1.84 -23.74
CA ILE A 769 -9.07 1.42 -24.87
C ILE A 769 -7.58 1.40 -24.45
N PRO A 770 -6.92 0.23 -24.44
CA PRO A 770 -5.50 0.14 -24.13
C PRO A 770 -4.69 1.01 -25.10
N SER A 771 -3.96 1.98 -24.56
CA SER A 771 -3.28 3.00 -25.36
C SER A 771 -1.95 3.40 -24.76
N SER A 772 -1.00 3.71 -25.62
CA SER A 772 0.18 4.50 -25.29
C SER A 772 -0.05 5.97 -25.65
N ALA A 773 0.71 6.86 -24.99
CA ALA A 773 0.67 8.28 -25.33
C ALA A 773 0.98 8.48 -26.83
N ASN A 774 0.18 9.32 -27.48
CA ASN A 774 0.18 9.62 -28.92
C ASN A 774 -0.32 8.51 -29.87
N ASP A 775 -0.87 7.41 -29.36
CA ASP A 775 -1.53 6.42 -30.20
C ASP A 775 -2.73 7.02 -30.95
N ARG A 776 -2.88 6.68 -32.23
CA ARG A 776 -3.96 7.19 -33.09
C ARG A 776 -5.28 6.48 -32.78
N ILE A 777 -6.33 7.27 -32.51
CA ILE A 777 -7.66 6.75 -32.15
C ILE A 777 -8.69 7.06 -33.23
N ASP A 778 -9.56 6.08 -33.51
CA ASP A 778 -10.71 6.20 -34.39
C ASP A 778 -11.98 5.78 -33.64
N VAL A 779 -13.01 6.64 -33.66
CA VAL A 779 -14.31 6.35 -33.06
C VAL A 779 -15.34 6.28 -34.16
N GLN A 780 -15.90 5.11 -34.41
CA GLN A 780 -16.94 4.88 -35.41
C GLN A 780 -18.27 4.55 -34.73
N ILE A 781 -19.31 5.31 -35.03
CA ILE A 781 -20.68 5.10 -34.57
C ILE A 781 -21.48 4.46 -35.70
N TYR A 782 -22.23 3.42 -35.38
CA TYR A 782 -23.18 2.76 -36.28
C TYR A 782 -24.60 3.05 -35.83
N GLY A 783 -25.48 3.39 -36.78
CA GLY A 783 -26.85 3.83 -36.52
C GLY A 783 -27.83 2.72 -36.10
N ALA A 784 -27.33 1.56 -35.70
CA ALA A 784 -28.11 0.42 -35.23
C ALA A 784 -27.41 -0.22 -34.00
N PRO A 785 -28.17 -0.86 -33.09
CA PRO A 785 -27.60 -1.52 -31.93
C PRO A 785 -26.98 -2.86 -32.31
N ASP A 786 -26.06 -3.32 -31.47
CA ASP A 786 -25.58 -4.71 -31.46
C ASP A 786 -25.08 -5.22 -32.83
N VAL A 787 -24.50 -4.34 -33.66
CA VAL A 787 -24.03 -4.69 -35.01
C VAL A 787 -22.68 -5.42 -35.02
N VAL A 788 -22.33 -6.07 -33.92
CA VAL A 788 -21.11 -6.85 -33.71
C VAL A 788 -21.44 -8.32 -33.45
N GLU A 789 -20.53 -9.23 -33.78
CA GLU A 789 -20.69 -10.66 -33.46
C GLU A 789 -20.65 -10.89 -31.93
N SER A 790 -19.77 -10.15 -31.26
CA SER A 790 -19.60 -10.07 -29.81
C SER A 790 -19.00 -8.71 -29.45
N TYR A 791 -19.24 -8.26 -28.23
CA TYR A 791 -18.50 -7.14 -27.65
C TYR A 791 -17.04 -7.50 -27.34
N ASP A 792 -16.72 -8.79 -27.25
CA ASP A 792 -15.34 -9.26 -27.40
C ASP A 792 -14.92 -9.24 -28.88
N GLY A 793 -13.78 -8.61 -29.17
CA GLY A 793 -13.23 -8.45 -30.51
C GLY A 793 -13.98 -7.50 -31.45
N CYS A 794 -15.24 -7.15 -31.17
CA CYS A 794 -15.99 -6.07 -31.84
C CYS A 794 -16.10 -6.21 -33.36
N LYS A 795 -16.16 -7.44 -33.86
CA LYS A 795 -16.23 -7.72 -35.30
C LYS A 795 -17.62 -7.37 -35.85
N ILE A 796 -17.66 -6.48 -36.83
CA ILE A 796 -18.90 -5.99 -37.43
C ILE A 796 -19.62 -7.06 -38.25
N VAL A 797 -20.95 -7.12 -38.11
CA VAL A 797 -21.83 -8.05 -38.82
C VAL A 797 -22.52 -7.36 -39.99
N GLY A 798 -22.35 -7.90 -41.19
CA GLY A 798 -23.00 -7.40 -42.40
C GLY A 798 -22.56 -6.00 -42.79
N GLU A 799 -23.48 -5.20 -43.32
CA GLU A 799 -23.26 -3.80 -43.72
C GLU A 799 -24.21 -2.89 -42.93
N PRO A 800 -23.97 -2.66 -41.64
CA PRO A 800 -24.85 -1.85 -40.81
C PRO A 800 -24.84 -0.38 -41.27
N PRO A 801 -25.89 0.41 -40.96
CA PRO A 801 -25.91 1.83 -41.27
C PRO A 801 -24.73 2.56 -40.64
N ILE A 802 -23.80 3.02 -41.48
CA ILE A 802 -22.62 3.76 -41.04
C ILE A 802 -23.07 5.15 -40.59
N GLY A 803 -22.77 5.48 -39.33
CA GLY A 803 -23.05 6.77 -38.73
C GLY A 803 -21.81 7.65 -38.66
N ARG A 804 -21.74 8.45 -37.60
CA ARG A 804 -20.67 9.42 -37.38
C ARG A 804 -19.33 8.76 -37.11
N ARG A 805 -18.25 9.33 -37.65
CA ARG A 805 -16.86 8.91 -37.42
C ARG A 805 -16.03 10.07 -36.88
N ILE A 806 -15.34 9.91 -35.75
CA ILE A 806 -14.48 10.93 -35.13
C ILE A 806 -13.04 10.43 -35.17
N ASN A 807 -12.15 11.17 -35.84
CA ASN A 807 -10.73 10.82 -35.97
C ASN A 807 -9.80 12.04 -35.90
N THR A 808 -10.34 13.17 -35.46
CA THR A 808 -9.64 14.44 -35.23
C THR A 808 -10.11 15.05 -33.91
N PHE A 809 -9.31 15.93 -33.29
CA PHE A 809 -9.81 16.83 -32.25
C PHE A 809 -10.74 17.87 -32.90
N GLU A 810 -12.02 17.88 -32.58
CA GLU A 810 -12.99 18.79 -33.21
C GLU A 810 -13.39 19.95 -32.30
N GLN A 811 -13.02 19.89 -31.00
CA GLN A 811 -13.31 20.92 -30.01
C GLN A 811 -12.01 21.43 -29.38
N ALA A 812 -11.96 22.73 -29.15
CA ALA A 812 -10.90 23.36 -28.37
C ALA A 812 -11.21 23.24 -26.86
N ALA A 813 -10.17 23.29 -26.02
CA ALA A 813 -10.32 23.38 -24.57
C ALA A 813 -11.26 24.53 -24.21
N LEU A 814 -12.17 24.32 -23.25
CA LEU A 814 -13.07 25.39 -22.80
C LEU A 814 -12.27 26.53 -22.18
N LYS A 815 -11.34 26.16 -21.30
CA LYS A 815 -10.36 27.01 -20.64
C LYS A 815 -9.00 26.32 -20.74
N PRO A 816 -7.94 26.99 -21.23
CA PRO A 816 -6.59 26.47 -21.12
C PRO A 816 -6.18 26.34 -19.65
N ILE A 817 -5.39 25.32 -19.32
CA ILE A 817 -4.72 25.21 -18.03
C ILE A 817 -3.37 25.93 -18.07
N ASP A 818 -2.88 26.37 -16.92
CA ASP A 818 -1.61 27.09 -16.79
C ASP A 818 -0.43 26.25 -17.31
N VAL A 819 0.55 26.94 -17.92
CA VAL A 819 1.80 26.35 -18.39
C VAL A 819 2.99 27.20 -17.93
N ALA A 820 4.12 26.56 -17.66
CA ALA A 820 5.32 27.19 -17.11
C ALA A 820 5.91 28.26 -18.04
N THR A 821 5.84 28.03 -19.36
CA THR A 821 6.44 28.89 -20.39
C THR A 821 5.38 29.26 -21.43
N PRO A 822 4.43 30.16 -21.08
CA PRO A 822 3.30 30.51 -21.95
C PRO A 822 3.76 31.15 -23.28
N ASP A 823 4.92 31.79 -23.29
CA ASP A 823 5.49 32.40 -24.50
C ASP A 823 5.99 31.36 -25.54
N THR A 824 6.22 30.10 -25.13
CA THR A 824 6.70 29.03 -26.02
C THR A 824 5.74 27.86 -26.14
N ASN A 825 4.88 27.66 -25.14
CA ASN A 825 3.85 26.63 -25.10
C ASN A 825 2.49 27.31 -25.17
N GLU A 826 2.09 27.76 -26.35
CA GLU A 826 0.78 28.36 -26.60
C GLU A 826 0.04 27.70 -27.76
N CYS A 827 -1.29 27.76 -27.72
CA CYS A 827 -2.10 27.43 -28.88
C CYS A 827 -2.01 28.54 -29.93
N THR A 828 -1.34 28.26 -31.04
CA THR A 828 -1.17 29.22 -32.15
C THR A 828 -2.28 29.15 -33.20
N GLU A 829 -3.24 28.23 -33.03
CA GLU A 829 -4.25 27.90 -34.03
C GLU A 829 -5.53 28.73 -33.84
N ALA A 830 -6.00 29.34 -34.93
CA ALA A 830 -7.14 30.25 -34.88
C ALA A 830 -8.46 29.57 -34.47
N ALA A 831 -8.59 28.27 -34.76
CA ALA A 831 -9.73 27.46 -34.32
C ALA A 831 -9.64 27.03 -32.84
N GLY A 832 -8.53 27.34 -32.18
CA GLY A 832 -8.20 26.88 -30.84
C GLY A 832 -7.58 25.48 -30.84
N CYS A 833 -7.21 25.04 -29.64
CA CYS A 833 -6.59 23.74 -29.39
C CYS A 833 -7.27 23.09 -28.19
N GLN A 834 -7.36 21.77 -28.19
CA GLN A 834 -7.49 21.01 -26.95
C GLN A 834 -6.14 21.00 -26.23
N GLN A 835 -6.12 20.82 -24.92
CA GLN A 835 -4.90 20.81 -24.12
C GLN A 835 -4.86 19.62 -23.18
N TRP A 836 -3.69 19.00 -23.07
CA TRP A 836 -3.35 18.06 -22.01
C TRP A 836 -1.99 18.48 -21.47
N ARG A 837 -1.92 18.85 -20.18
CA ARG A 837 -0.69 19.40 -19.58
C ARG A 837 -0.17 20.61 -20.38
N ASP A 838 1.10 20.63 -20.70
CA ASP A 838 1.79 21.60 -21.53
C ASP A 838 1.69 21.30 -23.05
N VAL A 839 0.92 20.28 -23.45
CA VAL A 839 0.74 19.86 -24.85
C VAL A 839 -0.59 20.36 -25.42
N PHE A 840 -0.51 21.02 -26.58
CA PHE A 840 -1.68 21.53 -27.32
C PHE A 840 -1.96 20.68 -28.56
N TYR A 841 -3.23 20.31 -28.74
CA TYR A 841 -3.74 19.59 -29.90
C TYR A 841 -4.65 20.50 -30.73
N PRO A 842 -4.20 21.00 -31.90
CA PRO A 842 -5.00 21.84 -32.77
C PRO A 842 -6.36 21.24 -33.13
N VAL A 843 -7.41 22.05 -33.18
CA VAL A 843 -8.68 21.62 -33.78
C VAL A 843 -8.46 21.25 -35.26
N GLY A 844 -8.93 20.07 -35.65
CA GLY A 844 -8.73 19.44 -36.95
C GLY A 844 -7.48 18.55 -37.03
N SER A 845 -6.59 18.56 -36.02
CA SER A 845 -5.47 17.63 -35.94
C SER A 845 -5.94 16.20 -35.66
N PRO A 846 -5.17 15.18 -36.04
CA PRO A 846 -5.57 13.79 -35.80
C PRO A 846 -5.82 13.48 -34.32
N LEU A 847 -6.88 12.71 -34.05
CA LEU A 847 -7.19 12.27 -32.70
C LEU A 847 -6.14 11.26 -32.23
N VAL A 848 -5.52 11.57 -31.10
CA VAL A 848 -4.56 10.72 -30.42
C VAL A 848 -4.91 10.59 -28.94
N MET A 849 -4.42 9.54 -28.29
CA MET A 849 -4.56 9.39 -26.86
C MET A 849 -3.47 10.18 -26.11
N PRO A 850 -3.81 11.12 -25.21
CA PRO A 850 -2.80 11.95 -24.54
C PRO A 850 -1.98 11.26 -23.45
N ASN A 851 -2.55 10.28 -22.74
CA ASN A 851 -1.87 9.51 -21.70
C ASN A 851 -1.91 8.00 -22.01
N GLU A 852 -1.03 7.24 -21.37
CA GLU A 852 -1.05 5.79 -21.46
C GLU A 852 -1.90 5.12 -20.37
N GLY A 853 -2.28 3.87 -20.61
CA GLY A 853 -2.97 3.03 -19.64
C GLY A 853 -3.32 1.65 -20.18
N PHE A 854 -3.62 0.73 -19.27
CA PHE A 854 -3.91 -0.68 -19.58
C PHE A 854 -5.29 -0.89 -20.20
N GLY A 855 -6.25 -0.01 -19.94
CA GLY A 855 -7.62 -0.11 -20.46
C GLY A 855 -8.35 -1.40 -20.05
N PHE A 856 -8.03 -1.98 -18.89
CA PHE A 856 -8.72 -3.18 -18.41
C PHE A 856 -10.18 -2.89 -18.06
N GLN A 857 -11.05 -3.87 -18.28
CA GLN A 857 -12.39 -3.86 -17.69
C GLN A 857 -12.30 -4.31 -16.22
N ARG A 858 -12.98 -3.58 -15.32
CA ARG A 858 -13.09 -4.00 -13.92
C ARG A 858 -13.96 -5.26 -13.80
N GLN A 859 -13.73 -6.03 -12.74
CA GLN A 859 -14.41 -7.31 -12.50
C GLN A 859 -14.12 -8.38 -13.57
N SER A 860 -13.07 -8.23 -14.38
CA SER A 860 -12.62 -9.22 -15.37
C SER A 860 -11.45 -10.11 -14.88
N PRO A 861 -11.20 -11.28 -15.51
CA PRO A 861 -10.08 -12.16 -15.16
C PRO A 861 -8.73 -11.51 -15.42
N ALA A 862 -8.62 -10.70 -16.49
CA ALA A 862 -7.40 -10.00 -16.84
C ALA A 862 -6.99 -9.00 -15.75
N PHE A 863 -7.95 -8.20 -15.26
CA PHE A 863 -7.73 -7.27 -14.15
C PHE A 863 -7.27 -7.99 -12.88
N ARG A 864 -7.94 -9.09 -12.50
CA ARG A 864 -7.56 -9.92 -11.33
C ARG A 864 -6.15 -10.48 -11.46
N ARG A 865 -5.80 -11.06 -12.62
CA ARG A 865 -4.46 -11.62 -12.87
C ARG A 865 -3.37 -10.56 -12.79
N PHE A 866 -3.60 -9.38 -13.37
CA PHE A 866 -2.67 -8.25 -13.27
C PHE A 866 -2.49 -7.79 -11.81
N ARG A 867 -3.60 -7.57 -11.10
CA ARG A 867 -3.64 -7.19 -9.68
C ARG A 867 -2.83 -8.17 -8.80
N ASP A 868 -3.03 -9.47 -9.01
CA ASP A 868 -2.39 -10.51 -8.20
C ASP A 868 -0.87 -10.61 -8.49
N LEU A 869 -0.46 -10.46 -9.74
CA LEU A 869 0.96 -10.37 -10.13
C LEU A 869 1.61 -9.10 -9.59
N ALA A 870 0.91 -7.97 -9.56
CA ALA A 870 1.42 -6.72 -9.01
C ALA A 870 1.83 -6.90 -7.54
N GLN A 871 1.05 -7.62 -6.73
CA GLN A 871 1.44 -7.91 -5.35
C GLN A 871 2.77 -8.69 -5.26
N ALA A 872 2.97 -9.67 -6.15
CA ALA A 872 4.25 -10.37 -6.20
C ALA A 872 5.41 -9.42 -6.50
N ALA A 873 5.26 -8.47 -7.42
CA ALA A 873 6.28 -7.47 -7.68
C ALA A 873 6.53 -6.54 -6.47
N PHE A 874 5.48 -6.18 -5.72
CA PHE A 874 5.54 -5.27 -4.57
C PHE A 874 6.14 -5.87 -3.30
N ASP A 875 6.12 -7.19 -3.14
CA ASP A 875 6.52 -7.86 -1.89
C ASP A 875 7.89 -7.42 -1.30
N PRO A 876 8.96 -7.12 -2.08
CA PRO A 876 10.20 -6.57 -1.54
C PRO A 876 10.05 -5.20 -0.83
N ALA A 877 8.98 -4.46 -1.10
CA ALA A 877 8.64 -3.17 -0.51
C ALA A 877 7.44 -3.24 0.45
N ASP A 878 6.83 -4.41 0.65
CA ASP A 878 5.60 -4.54 1.43
C ASP A 878 5.91 -4.69 2.94
N PRO A 879 5.34 -3.85 3.83
CA PRO A 879 5.55 -3.95 5.28
C PRO A 879 5.29 -5.35 5.85
N VAL A 880 4.37 -6.12 5.27
CA VAL A 880 4.03 -7.46 5.78
C VAL A 880 5.24 -8.40 5.82
N VAL A 881 6.22 -8.22 4.92
CA VAL A 881 7.43 -9.05 4.84
C VAL A 881 8.42 -8.73 5.96
N TYR A 882 8.43 -7.48 6.43
CA TYR A 882 9.30 -7.01 7.50
C TYR A 882 8.70 -7.26 8.89
N ALA A 883 7.38 -7.40 8.98
CA ALA A 883 6.65 -7.62 10.23
C ALA A 883 7.20 -8.77 11.12
N PRO A 884 7.57 -9.95 10.59
CA PRO A 884 8.11 -11.02 11.44
C PRO A 884 9.44 -10.68 12.11
N TYR A 885 10.23 -9.74 11.58
CA TYR A 885 11.56 -9.40 12.09
C TYR A 885 11.53 -8.55 13.37
N TYR A 886 10.36 -8.07 13.80
CA TYR A 886 10.21 -7.44 15.11
C TYR A 886 10.49 -8.43 16.26
N MET A 887 10.10 -9.70 16.12
CA MET A 887 10.32 -10.71 17.17
C MET A 887 10.32 -12.19 16.74
N LEU A 888 9.64 -12.54 15.64
CA LEU A 888 9.41 -13.94 15.25
C LEU A 888 10.59 -14.51 14.46
N LYS A 889 11.24 -13.67 13.64
CA LYS A 889 12.47 -13.96 12.92
C LYS A 889 13.63 -13.16 13.50
N PRO A 890 14.85 -13.72 13.51
CA PRO A 890 16.02 -12.97 13.96
C PRO A 890 16.37 -11.87 12.96
N LEU A 891 16.60 -10.66 13.47
CA LEU A 891 17.23 -9.57 12.75
C LEU A 891 18.74 -9.54 13.09
N PHE A 892 19.57 -9.19 12.11
CA PHE A 892 21.02 -9.11 12.28
C PHE A 892 21.56 -7.73 11.89
N ASP A 893 22.54 -7.25 12.64
CA ASP A 893 23.31 -6.04 12.31
C ASP A 893 24.27 -6.26 11.13
N GLU A 894 24.96 -5.20 10.69
CA GLU A 894 25.90 -5.27 9.57
C GLU A 894 27.13 -6.16 9.83
N ASN A 895 27.37 -6.53 11.10
CA ASN A 895 28.46 -7.41 11.51
C ASN A 895 28.00 -8.86 11.73
N GLY A 896 26.71 -9.15 11.50
CA GLY A 896 26.12 -10.47 11.66
C GLY A 896 25.75 -10.81 13.11
N ASN A 897 25.72 -9.83 14.02
CA ASN A 897 25.25 -10.04 15.39
C ASN A 897 23.72 -10.00 15.43
N ALA A 898 23.12 -10.90 16.21
CA ALA A 898 21.67 -10.89 16.42
C ALA A 898 21.26 -9.65 17.23
N VAL A 899 20.23 -8.96 16.76
CA VAL A 899 19.65 -7.79 17.41
C VAL A 899 18.56 -8.26 18.37
N PRO A 900 18.42 -7.65 19.58
CA PRO A 900 17.27 -7.91 20.44
C PRO A 900 15.95 -7.59 19.72
N PRO A 901 14.84 -8.27 20.05
CA PRO A 901 13.53 -7.93 19.50
C PRO A 901 13.19 -6.44 19.65
N HIS A 902 12.59 -5.89 18.60
CA HIS A 902 12.10 -4.52 18.57
C HIS A 902 10.68 -4.47 19.11
N ALA A 903 10.35 -3.38 19.79
CA ALA A 903 8.97 -3.16 20.20
C ALA A 903 8.12 -2.64 19.03
N LEU A 904 6.83 -2.93 19.05
CA LEU A 904 5.88 -2.49 18.03
C LEU A 904 4.57 -2.08 18.68
N LEU A 905 4.06 -0.90 18.31
CA LEU A 905 2.67 -0.52 18.51
C LEU A 905 2.05 -0.26 17.14
N ASN A 906 1.43 -1.28 16.53
CA ASN A 906 0.72 -1.09 15.27
C ASN A 906 -0.59 -0.34 15.52
N ILE A 907 -0.77 0.84 14.93
CA ILE A 907 -1.96 1.67 15.15
C ILE A 907 -2.77 1.76 13.87
N ASN A 908 -4.01 1.27 13.90
CA ASN A 908 -5.00 1.51 12.86
C ASN A 908 -5.94 2.62 13.35
N THR A 909 -6.39 3.54 12.48
CA THR A 909 -7.59 4.32 12.78
C THR A 909 -8.83 3.54 12.35
N VAL A 910 -9.84 3.48 13.20
CA VAL A 910 -11.06 2.71 12.91
C VAL A 910 -11.75 3.31 11.68
N GLY A 911 -12.08 2.46 10.71
CA GLY A 911 -12.73 2.88 9.47
C GLY A 911 -11.84 3.63 8.49
N ASP A 912 -10.52 3.52 8.63
CA ASP A 912 -9.60 4.02 7.61
C ASP A 912 -9.83 3.32 6.28
N ASN A 913 -10.00 4.13 5.24
CA ASN A 913 -10.20 3.70 3.88
C ASN A 913 -9.20 4.35 2.90
N PHE A 914 -8.29 5.20 3.38
CA PHE A 914 -7.10 5.63 2.63
C PHE A 914 -5.99 4.58 2.77
N VAL A 915 -5.88 3.96 3.94
CA VAL A 915 -5.14 2.71 4.15
C VAL A 915 -6.10 1.75 4.85
N GLN A 916 -6.50 0.67 4.18
CA GLN A 916 -7.56 -0.21 4.68
C GLN A 916 -7.16 -0.79 6.02
N VAL A 917 -8.10 -0.83 6.98
CA VAL A 917 -7.88 -1.48 8.27
C VAL A 917 -7.41 -2.94 8.11
N SER A 918 -7.87 -3.65 7.07
CA SER A 918 -7.40 -5.01 6.73
C SER A 918 -5.89 -5.09 6.42
N ALA A 919 -5.30 -4.04 5.85
CA ALA A 919 -3.86 -3.94 5.58
C ALA A 919 -3.04 -3.87 6.88
N GLY A 920 -3.45 -3.00 7.81
CA GLY A 920 -2.82 -2.88 9.13
C GLY A 920 -2.99 -4.12 10.01
N LEU A 921 -4.17 -4.76 9.97
CA LEU A 921 -4.39 -6.03 10.68
C LEU A 921 -3.60 -7.19 10.08
N SER A 922 -3.35 -7.20 8.77
CA SER A 922 -2.47 -8.18 8.13
C SER A 922 -1.02 -8.01 8.58
N PHE A 923 -0.53 -6.78 8.68
CA PHE A 923 0.79 -6.48 9.26
C PHE A 923 0.87 -6.90 10.74
N ALA A 924 -0.10 -6.51 11.57
CA ALA A 924 -0.16 -6.88 12.99
C ALA A 924 -0.19 -8.39 13.20
N ARG A 925 -0.93 -9.13 12.35
CA ARG A 925 -0.96 -10.60 12.36
C ARG A 925 0.41 -11.17 12.00
N ALA A 926 1.06 -10.70 10.94
CA ALA A 926 2.40 -11.16 10.55
C ALA A 926 3.48 -10.86 11.61
N ALA A 927 3.37 -9.74 12.33
CA ALA A 927 4.23 -9.39 13.45
C ALA A 927 3.98 -10.22 14.72
N GLY A 928 2.87 -10.97 14.80
CA GLY A 928 2.46 -11.71 15.98
C GLY A 928 1.73 -10.86 17.05
N ALA A 929 1.34 -9.63 16.72
CA ALA A 929 0.55 -8.75 17.58
C ALA A 929 -0.95 -9.13 17.62
N LEU A 930 -1.42 -9.85 16.60
CA LEU A 930 -2.81 -10.28 16.44
C LEU A 930 -2.90 -11.80 16.27
N PRO A 931 -3.34 -12.56 17.29
CA PRO A 931 -3.46 -14.00 17.20
C PRO A 931 -4.75 -14.38 16.45
N PHE A 932 -4.66 -15.43 15.64
CA PHE A 932 -5.76 -15.91 14.81
C PHE A 932 -6.04 -17.41 15.02
N LEU A 933 -5.18 -18.12 15.75
CA LEU A 933 -5.35 -19.54 16.07
C LEU A 933 -6.00 -19.73 17.45
N PRO A 934 -6.79 -20.81 17.65
CA PRO A 934 -7.38 -21.13 18.95
C PRO A 934 -6.31 -21.58 19.96
N PRO A 935 -6.62 -21.61 21.27
CA PRO A 935 -5.67 -22.05 22.30
C PRO A 935 -5.07 -23.44 22.04
N SER A 936 -5.87 -24.38 21.53
CA SER A 936 -5.42 -25.74 21.21
C SER A 936 -4.34 -25.81 20.13
N ALA A 937 -4.22 -24.76 19.30
CA ALA A 937 -3.20 -24.71 18.25
C ALA A 937 -1.78 -24.64 18.81
N ALA A 938 -1.57 -24.12 20.03
CA ALA A 938 -0.23 -24.06 20.63
C ALA A 938 0.40 -25.46 20.80
N LEU A 939 -0.42 -26.49 21.04
CA LEU A 939 0.02 -27.88 21.14
C LEU A 939 -0.10 -28.61 19.79
N ARG A 940 -1.15 -28.32 19.02
CA ARG A 940 -1.40 -28.99 17.73
C ARG A 940 -0.39 -28.57 16.67
N TYR A 941 0.03 -27.30 16.68
CA TYR A 941 0.92 -26.69 15.69
C TYR A 941 2.06 -25.93 16.40
N PRO A 942 3.03 -26.64 17.01
CA PRO A 942 4.07 -26.01 17.83
C PRO A 942 4.85 -24.90 17.11
N GLU A 943 5.09 -25.06 15.81
CA GLU A 943 5.81 -24.09 14.98
C GLU A 943 5.02 -22.79 14.72
N TYR A 944 3.71 -22.81 14.96
CA TYR A 944 2.80 -21.66 14.85
C TYR A 944 2.24 -21.23 16.22
N ALA A 945 2.76 -21.77 17.33
CA ALA A 945 2.21 -21.54 18.66
C ALA A 945 2.22 -20.05 19.08
N ASP A 946 3.12 -19.24 18.51
CA ASP A 946 3.15 -17.79 18.71
C ASP A 946 1.88 -17.07 18.18
N TYR A 947 1.09 -17.69 17.30
CA TYR A 947 -0.15 -17.11 16.77
C TYR A 947 -1.42 -17.58 17.49
N ALA A 948 -1.27 -18.39 18.55
CA ALA A 948 -2.38 -18.89 19.35
C ALA A 948 -2.93 -17.82 20.31
N THR A 949 -4.23 -17.87 20.53
CA THR A 949 -4.93 -17.04 21.52
C THR A 949 -4.81 -17.70 22.90
N PRO A 950 -4.43 -16.98 23.98
CA PRO A 950 -4.49 -17.52 25.34
C PRO A 950 -5.90 -17.94 25.73
N GLN A 951 -6.04 -19.04 26.48
CA GLN A 951 -7.33 -19.61 26.89
C GLN A 951 -8.25 -18.57 27.55
N GLU A 952 -7.71 -17.80 28.50
CA GLU A 952 -8.48 -16.77 29.22
C GLU A 952 -9.05 -15.69 28.28
N LEU A 953 -8.27 -15.24 27.29
CA LEU A 953 -8.73 -14.25 26.32
C LEU A 953 -9.77 -14.85 25.36
N TYR A 954 -9.52 -16.08 24.89
CA TYR A 954 -10.44 -16.81 24.01
C TYR A 954 -11.81 -17.02 24.66
N ASP A 955 -11.84 -17.40 25.95
CA ASP A 955 -13.09 -17.56 26.70
C ASP A 955 -13.84 -16.23 26.90
N ARG A 956 -13.12 -15.14 27.20
CA ARG A 956 -13.71 -13.79 27.33
C ARG A 956 -14.33 -13.28 26.04
N LEU A 957 -13.80 -13.67 24.88
CA LEU A 957 -14.33 -13.32 23.56
C LEU A 957 -15.42 -14.28 23.08
N GLY A 958 -15.95 -15.14 23.95
CA GLY A 958 -17.02 -16.08 23.62
C GLY A 958 -16.52 -17.23 22.75
N ARG A 959 -15.33 -17.74 23.04
CA ARG A 959 -14.63 -18.80 22.29
C ARG A 959 -14.32 -18.38 20.86
N LYS A 960 -13.74 -17.19 20.73
CA LYS A 960 -13.29 -16.62 19.45
C LYS A 960 -11.88 -16.10 19.60
N THR A 961 -11.10 -16.23 18.54
CA THR A 961 -9.80 -15.55 18.45
C THR A 961 -10.03 -14.04 18.26
N PRO A 962 -9.09 -13.18 18.65
CA PRO A 962 -9.19 -11.75 18.39
C PRO A 962 -9.37 -11.41 16.91
N MET A 963 -8.71 -12.13 16.00
CA MET A 963 -8.95 -11.95 14.56
C MET A 963 -10.40 -12.27 14.18
N GLN A 964 -10.95 -13.40 14.62
CA GLN A 964 -12.35 -13.75 14.36
C GLN A 964 -13.31 -12.71 14.96
N PHE A 965 -13.03 -12.22 16.17
CA PHE A 965 -13.82 -11.17 16.80
C PHE A 965 -13.85 -9.88 15.97
N LEU A 966 -12.70 -9.44 15.43
CA LEU A 966 -12.61 -8.25 14.58
C LEU A 966 -13.39 -8.43 13.26
N ILE A 967 -13.36 -9.64 12.68
CA ILE A 967 -14.14 -9.99 11.48
C ILE A 967 -15.64 -9.92 11.79
N ASP A 968 -16.08 -10.59 12.86
CA ASP A 968 -17.49 -10.68 13.24
C ASP A 968 -18.11 -9.32 13.60
N LYS A 969 -17.28 -8.37 14.05
CA LYS A 969 -17.69 -6.99 14.37
C LYS A 969 -17.49 -6.02 13.20
N ALA A 970 -17.15 -6.53 12.02
CA ALA A 970 -16.88 -5.76 10.81
C ALA A 970 -15.79 -4.68 10.96
N VAL A 971 -14.87 -4.86 11.91
CA VAL A 971 -13.72 -3.96 12.11
C VAL A 971 -12.72 -4.13 10.97
N VAL A 972 -12.52 -5.36 10.48
CA VAL A 972 -11.65 -5.65 9.32
C VAL A 972 -12.18 -5.00 8.05
N GLU A 973 -13.51 -5.00 7.85
CA GLU A 973 -14.17 -4.37 6.71
C GLU A 973 -14.11 -2.85 6.81
N GLY A 974 -14.48 -2.27 7.96
CA GLY A 974 -14.28 -0.85 8.24
C GLY A 974 -15.10 0.13 7.38
N ILE A 975 -16.21 -0.31 6.79
CA ILE A 975 -17.02 0.50 5.85
C ILE A 975 -18.34 0.92 6.50
N ALA A 976 -18.42 2.19 6.91
CA ALA A 976 -19.56 2.73 7.65
C ALA A 976 -20.89 2.67 6.87
N ARG A 977 -20.88 2.87 5.54
CA ARG A 977 -22.10 2.89 4.71
C ARG A 977 -22.90 1.57 4.71
N LEU A 978 -22.27 0.47 5.11
CA LEU A 978 -22.92 -0.84 5.21
C LEU A 978 -23.81 -0.95 6.47
N GLY A 979 -23.70 -0.01 7.41
CA GLY A 979 -24.58 0.06 8.57
C GLY A 979 -24.50 -1.19 9.47
N ARG A 980 -23.30 -1.80 9.55
CA ARG A 980 -23.05 -3.04 10.34
C ARG A 980 -23.35 -2.85 11.83
N THR A 981 -23.09 -1.63 12.32
CA THR A 981 -23.28 -1.23 13.70
C THR A 981 -23.83 0.20 13.75
N SER A 982 -24.31 0.62 14.92
CA SER A 982 -24.86 1.95 15.14
C SER A 982 -24.48 2.44 16.54
N ALA A 983 -24.30 3.74 16.68
CA ALA A 983 -24.17 4.38 17.98
C ALA A 983 -25.50 4.33 18.75
N GLY A 984 -25.41 4.44 20.07
CA GLY A 984 -26.57 4.53 20.94
C GLY A 984 -27.23 5.93 20.94
N PRO A 985 -28.33 6.08 21.70
CA PRO A 985 -29.15 7.29 21.71
C PRO A 985 -28.45 8.52 22.32
N ALA A 986 -27.32 8.35 23.01
CA ALA A 986 -26.57 9.46 23.60
C ALA A 986 -25.54 10.08 22.63
N CYS A 987 -25.46 9.61 21.39
CA CYS A 987 -24.55 10.12 20.38
C CYS A 987 -24.67 11.64 20.21
N ALA A 988 -23.54 12.34 20.42
CA ALA A 988 -23.44 13.79 20.44
C ALA A 988 -22.10 14.24 19.82
N PRO A 989 -21.98 15.51 19.39
CA PRO A 989 -20.72 16.02 18.85
C PRO A 989 -19.60 16.01 19.90
N ASN A 990 -18.38 15.65 19.49
CA ASN A 990 -17.17 15.76 20.30
C ASN A 990 -16.69 17.21 20.41
N TYR A 991 -17.47 18.03 21.12
CA TYR A 991 -17.21 19.46 21.27
C TYR A 991 -17.51 19.95 22.69
N ALA A 992 -16.58 20.66 23.30
CA ALA A 992 -16.63 21.24 24.63
C ALA A 992 -16.72 22.77 24.54
N PRO A 993 -17.94 23.34 24.46
CA PRO A 993 -18.10 24.78 24.33
C PRO A 993 -17.58 25.51 25.58
N ASN A 994 -16.95 26.67 25.38
CA ASN A 994 -16.57 27.58 26.46
C ASN A 994 -16.73 29.05 26.04
N ALA A 995 -16.70 29.97 27.00
CA ALA A 995 -17.08 31.37 26.78
C ALA A 995 -16.10 32.18 25.89
N THR A 996 -14.91 31.67 25.60
CA THR A 996 -13.82 32.48 25.02
C THR A 996 -13.16 31.85 23.79
N LEU A 997 -12.82 30.56 23.85
CA LEU A 997 -12.10 29.83 22.79
C LEU A 997 -13.04 29.01 21.90
N CYS A 998 -14.00 28.31 22.52
CA CYS A 998 -14.82 27.29 21.86
C CYS A 998 -16.27 27.77 21.75
N THR A 999 -16.50 28.75 20.86
CA THR A 999 -17.75 29.52 20.81
C THR A 999 -18.74 29.06 19.73
N ARG A 1000 -18.34 28.16 18.82
CA ARG A 1000 -19.22 27.68 17.74
C ARG A 1000 -20.27 26.70 18.26
N THR A 1001 -21.47 26.76 17.67
CA THR A 1001 -22.49 25.72 17.88
C THR A 1001 -22.20 24.56 16.95
N VAL A 1002 -22.07 23.35 17.50
CA VAL A 1002 -21.78 22.13 16.73
C VAL A 1002 -22.94 21.16 16.92
N THR A 1003 -23.43 20.58 15.83
CA THR A 1003 -24.41 19.50 15.82
C THR A 1003 -23.84 18.31 15.07
N ILE A 1004 -24.37 17.12 15.31
CA ILE A 1004 -24.00 15.90 14.60
C ILE A 1004 -25.21 15.44 13.78
N ASP A 1005 -24.98 15.06 12.52
CA ASP A 1005 -26.01 14.46 11.68
C ASP A 1005 -26.41 13.09 12.29
N PRO A 1006 -27.70 12.83 12.55
CA PRO A 1006 -28.16 11.52 13.03
C PRO A 1006 -27.69 10.34 12.17
N GLN A 1007 -27.46 10.54 10.86
CA GLN A 1007 -26.97 9.50 9.96
C GLN A 1007 -25.52 9.09 10.26
N ILE A 1008 -24.70 10.00 10.80
CA ILE A 1008 -23.34 9.70 11.28
C ILE A 1008 -23.42 8.68 12.42
N CYS A 1009 -24.30 8.91 13.40
CA CYS A 1009 -24.51 8.01 14.53
C CYS A 1009 -25.11 6.67 14.08
N LYS A 1010 -26.06 6.68 13.14
CA LYS A 1010 -26.71 5.46 12.64
C LYS A 1010 -25.74 4.47 11.99
N ASN A 1011 -24.68 4.99 11.37
CA ASN A 1011 -23.67 4.22 10.66
C ASN A 1011 -22.35 4.14 11.45
N ALA A 1012 -22.39 4.31 12.77
CA ALA A 1012 -21.19 4.31 13.59
C ALA A 1012 -20.50 2.94 13.57
N LEU A 1013 -19.19 2.93 13.34
CA LEU A 1013 -18.33 1.76 13.34
C LEU A 1013 -18.08 1.23 14.76
N TYR A 1014 -17.54 0.02 14.84
CA TYR A 1014 -17.27 -0.66 16.11
C TYR A 1014 -15.91 -0.28 16.69
N ASP A 1015 -15.89 0.16 17.95
CA ASP A 1015 -14.70 0.52 18.71
C ASP A 1015 -14.21 -0.68 19.53
N ALA A 1016 -13.25 -1.44 18.98
CA ALA A 1016 -12.78 -2.69 19.58
C ALA A 1016 -11.88 -2.48 20.82
N ASP A 1017 -11.15 -1.36 20.89
CA ASP A 1017 -10.20 -1.06 21.97
C ASP A 1017 -10.72 -0.06 22.99
N TRP A 1018 -11.75 0.72 22.61
CA TRP A 1018 -12.55 1.61 23.45
C TRP A 1018 -11.69 2.36 24.48
N VAL A 1019 -10.61 2.98 24.00
CA VAL A 1019 -9.64 3.70 24.83
C VAL A 1019 -10.21 5.00 25.42
N SER A 1020 -11.31 5.50 24.87
CA SER A 1020 -11.98 6.68 25.44
C SER A 1020 -12.83 6.36 26.66
N GLU A 1021 -13.25 5.11 26.86
CA GLU A 1021 -14.07 4.67 28.01
C GLU A 1021 -15.31 5.56 28.26
N GLY A 1022 -15.95 6.03 27.17
CA GLY A 1022 -17.11 6.93 27.20
C GLY A 1022 -16.77 8.42 27.21
N GLY A 1023 -15.49 8.79 27.20
CA GLY A 1023 -15.03 10.18 27.03
C GLY A 1023 -15.38 10.76 25.66
N LEU A 1024 -15.38 9.92 24.61
CA LEU A 1024 -15.97 10.28 23.32
C LEU A 1024 -17.49 10.27 23.44
N PRO A 1025 -18.19 11.38 23.13
CA PRO A 1025 -19.63 11.49 23.34
C PRO A 1025 -20.45 10.82 22.21
N PHE A 1026 -19.83 9.98 21.39
CA PHE A 1026 -20.48 9.36 20.25
C PHE A 1026 -21.37 8.18 20.62
N ASP A 1027 -21.33 7.70 21.87
CA ASP A 1027 -22.07 6.50 22.31
C ASP A 1027 -21.79 5.32 21.36
N GLN A 1028 -20.52 5.16 20.97
CA GLN A 1028 -20.12 4.23 19.93
C GLN A 1028 -20.28 2.77 20.37
N PRO A 1029 -20.58 1.84 19.45
CA PRO A 1029 -20.68 0.42 19.80
C PRO A 1029 -19.29 -0.14 20.15
N HIS A 1030 -19.19 -0.85 21.27
CA HIS A 1030 -17.93 -1.38 21.82
C HIS A 1030 -18.19 -2.69 22.58
N PRO A 1031 -17.16 -3.51 22.89
CA PRO A 1031 -17.32 -4.69 23.73
C PRO A 1031 -17.38 -4.34 25.23
N ASP A 1032 -17.92 -5.23 26.05
CA ASP A 1032 -17.86 -5.11 27.52
C ASP A 1032 -16.41 -5.14 28.05
N THR A 1033 -15.56 -5.94 27.42
CA THR A 1033 -14.12 -6.00 27.69
C THR A 1033 -13.35 -5.65 26.41
N PRO A 1034 -12.72 -4.46 26.35
CA PRO A 1034 -11.89 -4.06 25.22
C PRO A 1034 -10.76 -5.02 24.87
N LEU A 1035 -10.37 -5.06 23.60
CA LEU A 1035 -9.31 -5.95 23.10
C LEU A 1035 -7.93 -5.58 23.65
N ARG A 1036 -7.46 -4.34 23.47
CA ARG A 1036 -6.20 -3.76 23.97
C ARG A 1036 -5.01 -4.73 23.88
N LEU A 1037 -4.75 -5.27 22.68
CA LEU A 1037 -3.83 -6.40 22.50
C LEU A 1037 -2.36 -5.99 22.62
N ALA A 1038 -1.62 -6.70 23.47
CA ALA A 1038 -0.16 -6.71 23.45
C ALA A 1038 0.42 -7.98 24.08
N ARG A 1039 1.64 -8.31 23.67
CA ARG A 1039 2.43 -9.42 24.19
C ARG A 1039 3.90 -9.03 24.33
N LEU A 1040 4.65 -9.82 25.08
CA LEU A 1040 6.09 -9.69 25.23
C LEU A 1040 6.80 -10.00 23.90
N ALA A 1041 7.71 -9.11 23.49
CA ALA A 1041 8.49 -9.26 22.26
C ALA A 1041 9.56 -10.37 22.38
N ASN A 1042 10.09 -10.61 23.58
CA ASN A 1042 11.15 -11.60 23.82
C ASN A 1042 10.63 -12.96 24.30
N ALA A 1043 9.32 -13.19 24.31
CA ALA A 1043 8.72 -14.45 24.76
C ALA A 1043 8.21 -15.27 23.57
N ARG A 1044 8.81 -16.45 23.37
CA ARG A 1044 8.33 -17.46 22.42
C ARG A 1044 7.39 -18.44 23.11
N VAL A 1045 6.42 -18.95 22.36
CA VAL A 1045 5.42 -19.90 22.86
C VAL A 1045 5.78 -21.32 22.45
N GLY A 1046 5.74 -22.26 23.39
CA GLY A 1046 5.85 -23.70 23.11
C GLY A 1046 4.79 -24.56 23.81
N ASP A 1047 4.05 -23.98 24.75
CA ASP A 1047 2.98 -24.62 25.51
C ASP A 1047 2.01 -23.57 26.07
N GLU A 1048 0.95 -24.02 26.75
CA GLU A 1048 -0.06 -23.13 27.34
C GLU A 1048 0.51 -22.17 28.40
N ARG A 1049 1.52 -22.60 29.17
CA ARG A 1049 2.12 -21.78 30.23
C ARG A 1049 2.95 -20.63 29.64
N THR A 1050 3.78 -20.95 28.65
CA THR A 1050 4.57 -19.97 27.91
C THR A 1050 3.69 -19.07 27.05
N LEU A 1051 2.55 -19.57 26.56
CA LEU A 1051 1.52 -18.76 25.89
C LEU A 1051 0.94 -17.71 26.84
N ALA A 1052 0.48 -18.10 28.03
CA ALA A 1052 -0.04 -17.16 29.02
C ALA A 1052 1.03 -16.14 29.45
N LYS A 1053 2.29 -16.58 29.62
CA LYS A 1053 3.40 -15.66 29.93
C LYS A 1053 3.67 -14.68 28.80
N ALA A 1054 3.70 -15.13 27.54
CA ALA A 1054 3.93 -14.25 26.40
C ALA A 1054 2.85 -13.15 26.33
N TRP A 1055 1.60 -13.48 26.63
CA TRP A 1055 0.47 -12.55 26.64
C TRP A 1055 0.21 -11.87 27.99
N GLU A 1056 1.15 -11.96 28.95
CA GLU A 1056 1.03 -11.34 30.27
C GLU A 1056 0.66 -9.84 30.20
N PRO A 1057 1.22 -8.99 29.30
CA PRO A 1057 0.82 -7.59 29.20
C PRO A 1057 -0.69 -7.40 29.03
N ARG A 1058 -1.33 -8.15 28.13
CA ARG A 1058 -2.79 -8.13 27.96
C ARG A 1058 -3.52 -8.79 29.12
N LEU A 1059 -3.06 -9.94 29.61
CA LEU A 1059 -3.76 -10.71 30.64
C LEU A 1059 -3.75 -10.01 32.01
N ARG A 1060 -2.72 -9.20 32.31
CA ARG A 1060 -2.64 -8.37 33.53
C ARG A 1060 -3.13 -6.94 33.32
N GLY A 1061 -2.89 -6.35 32.16
CA GLY A 1061 -3.46 -5.06 31.75
C GLY A 1061 -4.94 -5.18 31.39
N VAL A 1062 -5.73 -5.81 32.26
CA VAL A 1062 -7.17 -6.00 32.06
C VAL A 1062 -7.84 -4.62 32.07
N PRO A 1063 -8.64 -4.28 31.04
CA PRO A 1063 -9.37 -3.01 31.02
C PRO A 1063 -10.14 -2.76 32.33
N PHE A 1064 -10.10 -1.53 32.83
CA PHE A 1064 -10.76 -1.08 34.08
C PHE A 1064 -10.24 -1.68 35.40
N ALA A 1065 -9.25 -2.59 35.35
CA ALA A 1065 -8.67 -3.15 36.57
C ALA A 1065 -7.89 -2.08 37.38
N PRO A 1066 -7.66 -2.29 38.69
CA PRO A 1066 -6.80 -1.40 39.47
C PRO A 1066 -5.35 -1.40 38.95
N ASP A 1067 -4.77 -0.20 38.82
CA ASP A 1067 -3.42 0.00 38.27
C ASP A 1067 -2.34 -0.74 39.08
N GLU A 1068 -2.54 -0.92 40.40
CA GLU A 1068 -1.58 -1.59 41.29
C GLU A 1068 -1.34 -3.06 40.95
N THR A 1069 -2.29 -3.68 40.23
CA THR A 1069 -2.24 -5.09 39.82
C THR A 1069 -1.93 -5.29 38.34
N ALA A 1070 -1.87 -4.19 37.59
CA ALA A 1070 -1.75 -4.16 36.14
C ALA A 1070 -0.37 -4.60 35.63
N TRP A 1071 -0.17 -4.52 34.31
CA TRP A 1071 1.11 -4.82 33.67
C TRP A 1071 2.19 -3.83 34.15
N SER A 1072 3.37 -4.34 34.52
CA SER A 1072 4.43 -3.52 35.12
C SER A 1072 5.36 -2.84 34.11
N ALA A 1073 5.11 -2.95 32.81
CA ALA A 1073 5.96 -2.36 31.75
C ALA A 1073 7.46 -2.72 31.87
N THR A 1074 7.76 -3.98 32.22
CA THR A 1074 9.13 -4.41 32.50
C THR A 1074 9.92 -4.83 31.26
N GLU A 1075 9.23 -5.18 30.18
CA GLU A 1075 9.80 -5.79 28.96
C GLU A 1075 9.18 -5.14 27.72
N ARG A 1076 9.90 -5.19 26.59
CA ARG A 1076 9.40 -4.67 25.31
C ARG A 1076 8.18 -5.44 24.85
N VAL A 1077 7.23 -4.75 24.24
CA VAL A 1077 5.98 -5.34 23.77
C VAL A 1077 5.78 -5.15 22.27
N VAL A 1078 5.03 -6.09 21.71
CA VAL A 1078 4.43 -6.01 20.37
C VAL A 1078 2.92 -5.97 20.58
N GLY A 1079 2.25 -4.94 20.07
CA GLY A 1079 0.83 -4.67 20.31
C GLY A 1079 0.11 -4.04 19.12
N LEU A 1080 -1.22 -3.98 19.26
CA LEU A 1080 -2.17 -3.47 18.28
C LEU A 1080 -3.14 -2.50 18.97
N LEU A 1081 -3.32 -1.33 18.35
CA LEU A 1081 -4.34 -0.35 18.71
C LEU A 1081 -5.23 -0.06 17.48
N ASN A 1082 -6.54 -0.13 17.65
CA ASN A 1082 -7.54 0.38 16.73
C ASN A 1082 -8.12 1.66 17.35
N HIS A 1083 -7.54 2.79 16.98
CA HIS A 1083 -7.88 4.09 17.56
C HIS A 1083 -9.16 4.63 16.93
N TYR A 1084 -10.20 4.80 17.74
CA TYR A 1084 -11.51 5.28 17.29
C TYR A 1084 -11.57 6.80 17.40
N LEU A 1085 -11.71 7.47 16.26
CA LEU A 1085 -11.66 8.94 16.19
C LEU A 1085 -13.05 9.55 15.98
N THR A 1086 -13.79 9.03 15.00
CA THR A 1086 -15.11 9.53 14.59
C THR A 1086 -16.03 8.36 14.22
N PRO A 1087 -17.37 8.56 14.24
CA PRO A 1087 -18.29 7.45 14.04
C PRO A 1087 -18.19 6.72 12.71
N GLN A 1088 -18.00 7.44 11.60
CA GLN A 1088 -17.93 6.84 10.27
C GLN A 1088 -16.50 6.49 9.83
N GLY A 1089 -15.54 6.64 10.75
CA GLY A 1089 -14.12 6.47 10.49
C GLY A 1089 -13.46 7.72 9.94
N GLN A 1090 -12.14 7.78 10.11
CA GLN A 1090 -11.28 8.87 9.66
C GLN A 1090 -9.89 8.31 9.35
N HIS A 1091 -9.24 8.87 8.33
CA HIS A 1091 -7.83 8.62 8.05
C HIS A 1091 -6.96 9.45 9.00
N THR A 1092 -6.10 8.76 9.76
CA THR A 1092 -5.11 9.34 10.69
C THR A 1092 -5.67 10.42 11.63
N TRP A 1093 -4.78 11.08 12.39
CA TRP A 1093 -5.10 12.26 13.18
C TRP A 1093 -3.89 13.18 13.15
N ASP A 1094 -4.15 14.48 13.05
CA ASP A 1094 -3.09 15.48 13.01
C ASP A 1094 -2.88 16.09 14.41
N VAL A 1095 -3.19 17.38 14.54
CA VAL A 1095 -3.04 18.16 15.75
C VAL A 1095 -4.16 17.93 16.77
N GLY A 1096 -3.83 18.20 18.04
CA GLY A 1096 -4.82 18.29 19.11
C GLY A 1096 -5.80 19.43 18.90
N ASP A 1097 -6.94 19.36 19.58
CA ASP A 1097 -7.97 20.41 19.57
C ASP A 1097 -8.50 20.63 20.99
N SER A 1098 -8.18 21.81 21.55
CA SER A 1098 -8.61 22.23 22.89
C SER A 1098 -10.14 22.34 23.05
N CYS A 1099 -10.89 22.32 21.95
CA CYS A 1099 -12.35 22.36 21.94
C CYS A 1099 -13.01 20.98 21.88
N ARG A 1100 -12.27 19.86 21.88
CA ARG A 1100 -12.86 18.51 21.99
C ARG A 1100 -13.18 18.15 23.44
N LYS A 1101 -14.23 17.35 23.66
CA LYS A 1101 -14.51 16.77 24.99
C LYS A 1101 -13.49 15.68 25.33
N TRP A 1102 -13.11 14.91 24.31
CA TRP A 1102 -12.02 13.95 24.35
C TRP A 1102 -11.13 14.19 23.13
N ASP A 1103 -9.90 14.63 23.39
CA ASP A 1103 -8.93 14.87 22.33
C ASP A 1103 -8.15 13.60 22.01
N PHE A 1104 -8.61 12.88 20.98
CA PHE A 1104 -8.00 11.63 20.52
C PHE A 1104 -6.58 11.83 19.98
N ALA A 1105 -6.25 13.02 19.45
CA ALA A 1105 -4.93 13.31 18.89
C ALA A 1105 -3.92 13.49 20.02
N THR A 1106 -4.25 14.34 21.01
CA THR A 1106 -3.46 14.46 22.25
C THR A 1106 -3.27 13.08 22.92
N TYR A 1107 -4.33 12.26 23.04
CA TYR A 1107 -4.20 10.91 23.60
C TYR A 1107 -3.25 10.02 22.79
N GLY A 1108 -3.40 9.98 21.46
CA GLY A 1108 -2.60 9.15 20.56
C GLY A 1108 -1.11 9.54 20.61
N ASN A 1109 -0.81 10.83 20.47
CA ASN A 1109 0.55 11.35 20.54
C ASN A 1109 1.20 11.07 21.90
N ALA A 1110 0.46 11.34 22.98
CA ALA A 1110 0.88 11.05 24.35
C ALA A 1110 1.22 9.57 24.57
N LEU A 1111 0.38 8.67 24.07
CA LEU A 1111 0.57 7.22 24.16
C LEU A 1111 1.83 6.79 23.39
N THR A 1112 2.00 7.24 22.15
CA THR A 1112 3.16 6.88 21.33
C THR A 1112 4.46 7.45 21.90
N ALA A 1113 4.45 8.72 22.35
CA ALA A 1113 5.59 9.32 23.03
C ALA A 1113 5.95 8.55 24.30
N ARG A 1114 4.96 8.08 25.08
CA ARG A 1114 5.21 7.29 26.29
C ARG A 1114 5.78 5.91 25.95
N PHE A 1115 5.25 5.28 24.92
CA PHE A 1115 5.76 4.02 24.41
C PHE A 1115 7.25 4.14 24.04
N PHE A 1116 7.64 5.20 23.32
CA PHE A 1116 9.06 5.43 22.99
C PHE A 1116 9.92 5.86 24.18
N ALA A 1117 9.42 6.72 25.08
CA ALA A 1117 10.16 7.15 26.28
C ALA A 1117 10.49 5.98 27.22
N THR A 1118 9.74 4.87 27.10
CA THR A 1118 9.98 3.63 27.83
C THR A 1118 10.67 2.56 26.98
N GLU A 1119 11.26 2.93 25.84
CA GLU A 1119 11.92 2.02 24.90
C GLU A 1119 11.01 0.88 24.41
N GLY A 1120 9.72 1.17 24.27
CA GLY A 1120 8.70 0.26 23.78
C GLY A 1120 8.15 -0.71 24.81
N ARG A 1121 8.24 -0.39 26.11
CA ARG A 1121 7.79 -1.27 27.20
C ARG A 1121 6.39 -0.94 27.71
N ASP A 1122 6.00 0.34 27.64
CA ASP A 1122 4.79 0.85 28.27
C ASP A 1122 3.77 1.33 27.24
N ILE A 1123 2.83 0.46 26.89
CA ILE A 1123 1.55 0.88 26.32
C ILE A 1123 0.67 1.25 27.51
N TYR A 1124 0.52 2.55 27.75
CA TYR A 1124 0.10 3.06 29.05
C TYR A 1124 -1.27 2.56 29.54
N TYR A 1125 -2.22 2.27 28.63
CA TYR A 1125 -3.51 1.70 29.01
C TYR A 1125 -3.44 0.25 29.51
N LEU A 1126 -2.30 -0.43 29.39
CA LEU A 1126 -2.06 -1.75 29.96
C LEU A 1126 -1.44 -1.68 31.35
N SER A 1127 -0.57 -0.69 31.59
CA SER A 1127 0.04 -0.46 32.90
C SER A 1127 -0.84 0.35 33.83
N HIS A 1128 -1.73 1.19 33.27
CA HIS A 1128 -2.66 2.05 33.98
C HIS A 1128 -4.09 1.88 33.43
N PRO A 1129 -4.66 0.66 33.42
CA PRO A 1129 -5.96 0.39 32.81
C PRO A 1129 -7.13 1.19 33.41
N ARG A 1130 -6.98 1.78 34.59
CA ARG A 1130 -8.00 2.65 35.21
C ARG A 1130 -7.74 4.14 35.01
N THR A 1131 -6.48 4.57 34.95
CA THR A 1131 -6.13 6.01 35.00
C THR A 1131 -5.50 6.55 33.72
N HIS A 1132 -5.34 5.73 32.67
CA HIS A 1132 -4.74 6.14 31.39
C HIS A 1132 -5.44 7.33 30.69
N GLY A 1133 -6.70 7.63 31.02
CA GLY A 1133 -7.38 8.83 30.52
C GLY A 1133 -6.66 10.16 30.83
N CYS A 1134 -5.69 10.17 31.75
CA CYS A 1134 -4.81 11.32 31.96
C CYS A 1134 -4.01 11.71 30.70
N LEU A 1135 -3.81 10.78 29.75
CA LEU A 1135 -3.12 11.04 28.48
C LEU A 1135 -3.87 12.07 27.63
N ALA A 1136 -5.20 11.93 27.52
CA ALA A 1136 -6.05 12.84 26.75
C ALA A 1136 -6.09 14.27 27.32
N THR A 1137 -5.74 14.43 28.60
CA THR A 1137 -5.74 15.73 29.29
C THR A 1137 -4.32 16.27 29.53
N GLY A 1138 -3.28 15.52 29.18
CA GLY A 1138 -1.89 15.87 29.47
C GLY A 1138 -1.57 15.99 30.97
N THR A 1139 -2.30 15.27 31.82
CA THR A 1139 -2.19 15.37 33.30
C THR A 1139 -1.48 14.18 33.95
N CYS A 1140 -1.01 13.20 33.17
CA CYS A 1140 -0.26 12.06 33.70
C CYS A 1140 1.00 12.51 34.44
N ASP A 1141 1.40 11.77 35.48
CA ASP A 1141 2.49 12.18 36.35
C ASP A 1141 3.86 12.25 35.64
N PHE A 1142 4.10 11.40 34.63
CA PHE A 1142 5.32 11.44 33.82
C PHE A 1142 5.37 12.62 32.83
N MET A 1143 4.26 13.35 32.65
CA MET A 1143 4.16 14.50 31.75
C MET A 1143 4.30 15.84 32.49
N LYS A 1144 4.35 15.82 33.83
CA LYS A 1144 4.53 17.01 34.69
C LYS A 1144 6.00 17.34 34.86
#